data_AF-A0A840VLH5-F1
#
_entry.id   AF-A0A840VLH5-F1
#
_cell.length_a   1.000
_cell.length_b   1.000
_cell.length_c   1.000
_cell.angle_alpha   90.00
_cell.angle_beta   90.00
_cell.angle_gamma   90.00
#
_symmetry.space_group_name_H-M   'P 1'
#
loop_
_entity.id
_entity.type
_entity.pdbx_description
1 polymer ?
#
loop_
_entity_poly.entity_id
_entity_poly.type
_entity_poly.pdbx_seq_one_letter_code
_entity_poly.pdbx_strand_id
1 'polypeptide(L)'
;MPRPTGRRWFAVAAGLILTIPLTSAVPATAAPTDDVAPTTPAVVENGPTALRSAARAPQTYRVLVFTKTAGERRASIPDGVATIRQLAQANDFTVTVSRDAAVFTAAELAKYRAVVFLNTTGDVLNASQEAAFEAYVKAGGGYVGVHAAAETEPDWTFYQDLVGAKVAGASPAVRGVVDVADRAHPASETLPRTLTLTEEWYNFSRNVRGSAHVLATVDEKTYTGGAMGYDHPVTWCKDHQGGRSFYTGLGHSIETYRSAKFREHLLGGIQWSAGVVEGDCGATVLGNYEKVTLNDDPGEPMSLAVLPDGRVLHNTRGGEVRLYDPATGASPVITTVDVYQHDEDGLQSVAIDPDFATNKWVYIYYAPRLNTPVDDPATPGVNEGDAPATSTDPTVWDKFKGYNQLSRVKLVDSPTPHLDMSTEQQILRVDVDRGICCHVAGEIKFDGKGLLYLITGDDTNAGGSDGYTPINESPTQGPGYDAQRSAANTNDLRGKLLRIKVRANGTYAIPKGNLFPEERDTAAKTRPEIFLMGLRNPFRYDVDAKGIVYVGDYSPDSRVPSATRGPDGTGRWFATDKAGNYGWPYCYSPSLPYIDFDFVTRTSGAPFNCGAPVNDSPRNTGLRVLPKVEQPQFWYTFDARTPCAGSYLENPPAGCDFKWPVIGTGGVGPMGGPIYSYDPASTSEVKFPEYYQNAVVFGEFTRDKIFMMRTDGRGTLTGVEQFLPGVVFDNPMDMEFGPDGSLYLLEYGDGFFRANPDAQLSVIRYVKGKRSPVAKLDATPTSGSAPLTVRFSSAGSYDPDPGESISYAWDFTSDGTVDSADPAPSFTYTANGTYTAKLTVTDSSGKTAVLTKEIVVGNTAPTVTVTSPVSGSFFTWGETVPFTVTVTDPEDGPVDCSRVTVTFVLGHDSHGHPDSSTTGCTGTLATPADGGDHAGGYLYGGISASYSDLGGGGQAPITAVGQAIIQTPRQQAENAQVRQGVEVAVTGDTGGGQHVSGIDPGDHLAFDPINLGGVSTVTLRHSGGSAATAGTPRATVELRLDSPTGPVVATAALNATTGNSAFTSTAVPVDQPAGAHRLYLVFTAVSGGPTSGLVNLNWVEFTEG
;
A
#
# COMPACT_ATOMS: atom_id res chain seq x y z
N MET A 1 1.27 -30.41 48.53
CA MET A 1 0.42 -30.79 49.68
C MET A 1 -0.81 -29.87 49.68
N PRO A 2 -2.05 -30.36 49.92
CA PRO A 2 -3.26 -29.53 49.92
C PRO A 2 -3.99 -29.45 51.29
N ARG A 3 -4.85 -28.41 51.48
CA ARG A 3 -6.10 -28.35 52.32
C ARG A 3 -6.47 -26.88 52.67
N PRO A 4 -7.73 -26.53 53.05
CA PRO A 4 -9.09 -26.94 52.62
C PRO A 4 -9.94 -25.66 52.26
N THR A 5 -11.28 -25.45 52.22
CA THR A 5 -12.60 -26.17 52.20
C THR A 5 -13.65 -25.13 51.71
N GLY A 6 -14.85 -25.41 51.15
CA GLY A 6 -15.43 -26.64 50.60
C GLY A 6 -16.93 -26.89 50.97
N ARG A 7 -17.82 -26.99 49.95
CA ARG A 7 -19.26 -27.46 49.94
C ARG A 7 -20.33 -26.37 50.23
N ARG A 8 -21.59 -26.40 49.72
CA ARG A 8 -22.56 -27.41 49.17
C ARG A 8 -23.41 -26.79 47.98
N TRP A 9 -24.44 -27.33 47.26
CA TRP A 9 -25.05 -28.65 46.88
C TRP A 9 -26.10 -28.49 45.72
N PHE A 10 -26.83 -29.56 45.32
CA PHE A 10 -27.89 -29.67 44.28
C PHE A 10 -29.34 -29.44 44.86
N ALA A 11 -30.52 -29.60 44.20
CA ALA A 11 -30.99 -30.31 42.97
C ALA A 11 -32.40 -29.77 42.50
N VAL A 12 -32.78 -29.70 41.19
CA VAL A 12 -33.50 -30.68 40.29
C VAL A 12 -35.06 -30.64 40.24
N ALA A 13 -35.65 -30.75 39.01
CA ALA A 13 -37.05 -31.12 38.61
C ALA A 13 -38.23 -30.10 38.79
N ALA A 14 -39.39 -30.13 38.06
CA ALA A 14 -39.79 -30.69 36.73
C ALA A 14 -41.26 -30.31 36.30
N GLY A 15 -41.58 -30.35 34.98
CA GLY A 15 -42.90 -30.70 34.37
C GLY A 15 -44.09 -29.68 34.38
N LEU A 16 -45.28 -29.93 33.76
CA LEU A 16 -45.70 -30.74 32.57
C LEU A 16 -47.23 -30.53 32.21
N ILE A 17 -47.70 -30.96 31.02
CA ILE A 17 -49.13 -31.07 30.52
C ILE A 17 -49.83 -29.73 30.11
N LEU A 18 -50.58 -29.48 29.01
CA LEU A 18 -51.12 -30.18 27.79
C LEU A 18 -52.67 -30.30 27.69
N THR A 19 -53.29 -29.77 26.61
CA THR A 19 -54.61 -30.18 26.04
C THR A 19 -54.82 -29.69 24.58
N ILE A 20 -55.71 -30.36 23.82
CA ILE A 20 -56.09 -30.09 22.40
C ILE A 20 -57.64 -30.15 22.28
N PRO A 21 -58.28 -29.52 21.27
CA PRO A 21 -59.05 -30.30 20.26
C PRO A 21 -59.01 -29.72 18.81
N LEU A 22 -58.79 -30.52 17.73
CA LEU A 22 -59.79 -31.12 16.78
C LEU A 22 -60.43 -30.12 15.76
N THR A 23 -60.84 -30.45 14.50
CA THR A 23 -61.12 -31.76 13.84
C THR A 23 -61.14 -31.69 12.27
N SER A 24 -60.60 -32.72 11.57
CA SER A 24 -61.13 -33.44 10.35
C SER A 24 -61.52 -32.70 9.02
N ALA A 25 -61.67 -33.31 7.82
CA ALA A 25 -61.78 -34.72 7.35
C ALA A 25 -61.47 -34.86 5.81
N VAL A 26 -60.81 -35.93 5.27
CA VAL A 26 -61.38 -37.16 4.57
C VAL A 26 -61.74 -37.00 3.06
N PRO A 27 -61.55 -37.99 2.12
CA PRO A 27 -60.61 -39.15 2.01
C PRO A 27 -60.11 -39.54 0.57
N ALA A 28 -59.33 -40.64 0.45
CA ALA A 28 -59.36 -41.70 -0.63
C ALA A 28 -59.06 -41.37 -2.13
N THR A 29 -58.58 -42.28 -3.02
CA THR A 29 -57.82 -43.57 -2.96
C THR A 29 -57.36 -43.95 -4.40
N ALA A 30 -56.10 -44.35 -4.62
CA ALA A 30 -55.68 -45.27 -5.70
C ALA A 30 -54.20 -45.73 -5.52
N ALA A 31 -53.85 -46.89 -6.09
CA ALA A 31 -52.50 -47.42 -6.32
C ALA A 31 -52.52 -48.15 -7.69
N PRO A 32 -51.41 -48.32 -8.45
CA PRO A 32 -50.26 -49.14 -8.03
C PRO A 32 -48.87 -48.72 -8.61
N THR A 33 -47.91 -49.66 -8.54
CA THR A 33 -46.65 -49.83 -9.32
C THR A 33 -45.44 -48.90 -9.10
N ASP A 34 -44.42 -49.52 -8.50
CA ASP A 34 -43.02 -49.63 -8.94
C ASP A 34 -41.99 -48.48 -8.79
N ASP A 35 -40.76 -48.91 -8.49
CA ASP A 35 -39.60 -48.19 -7.96
C ASP A 35 -39.12 -46.94 -8.74
N VAL A 36 -39.13 -45.78 -8.07
CA VAL A 36 -38.02 -44.81 -8.11
C VAL A 36 -37.85 -44.20 -6.71
N ALA A 37 -36.63 -44.15 -6.17
CA ALA A 37 -36.35 -43.46 -4.91
C ALA A 37 -36.39 -41.93 -5.09
N PRO A 38 -36.95 -41.15 -4.14
CA PRO A 38 -37.08 -39.70 -4.30
C PRO A 38 -35.70 -39.04 -4.39
N THR A 39 -35.44 -38.39 -5.53
CA THR A 39 -34.23 -37.62 -5.77
C THR A 39 -34.22 -36.36 -4.91
N THR A 40 -33.44 -36.35 -3.83
CA THR A 40 -33.01 -35.09 -3.21
C THR A 40 -32.26 -34.26 -4.24
N PRO A 41 -32.48 -32.93 -4.31
CA PRO A 41 -31.64 -32.05 -5.12
C PRO A 41 -30.18 -32.18 -4.67
N ALA A 42 -29.27 -32.34 -5.64
CA ALA A 42 -27.85 -32.31 -5.33
C ALA A 42 -27.48 -30.87 -4.93
N VAL A 43 -26.85 -30.71 -3.76
CA VAL A 43 -26.20 -29.44 -3.41
C VAL A 43 -24.98 -29.32 -4.31
N VAL A 44 -24.99 -28.32 -5.20
CA VAL A 44 -23.83 -27.99 -6.04
C VAL A 44 -22.91 -27.12 -5.21
N GLU A 45 -21.98 -27.77 -4.51
CA GLU A 45 -20.95 -27.10 -3.72
C GLU A 45 -19.78 -26.70 -4.64
N ASN A 46 -19.59 -25.40 -4.85
CA ASN A 46 -18.46 -24.86 -5.61
C ASN A 46 -17.12 -25.20 -4.94
N GLY A 47 -16.02 -25.17 -5.70
CA GLY A 47 -14.66 -25.48 -5.22
C GLY A 47 -14.14 -26.87 -5.62
N PRO A 48 -12.84 -27.03 -5.97
CA PRO A 48 -12.33 -28.26 -6.57
C PRO A 48 -12.23 -29.43 -5.59
N THR A 49 -13.00 -30.49 -5.85
CA THR A 49 -13.06 -31.77 -5.09
C THR A 49 -11.70 -32.43 -4.85
N ALA A 50 -10.66 -32.08 -5.62
CA ALA A 50 -9.30 -32.62 -5.47
C ALA A 50 -8.61 -32.20 -4.16
N LEU A 51 -8.87 -30.99 -3.66
CA LEU A 51 -8.25 -30.47 -2.44
C LEU A 51 -9.09 -30.73 -1.18
N ARG A 52 -10.39 -31.05 -1.31
CA ARG A 52 -11.27 -31.43 -0.20
C ARG A 52 -10.99 -32.85 0.31
N SER A 53 -9.82 -33.01 0.91
CA SER A 53 -9.50 -34.16 1.77
C SER A 53 -10.24 -34.00 3.10
N ALA A 54 -11.41 -34.64 3.20
CA ALA A 54 -11.86 -35.14 4.50
C ALA A 54 -10.88 -36.24 4.92
N ALA A 55 -9.80 -35.83 5.60
CA ALA A 55 -8.60 -36.59 5.99
C ALA A 55 -8.57 -38.03 5.48
N ARG A 56 -7.98 -38.23 4.29
CA ARG A 56 -8.02 -39.49 3.50
C ARG A 56 -7.18 -40.64 4.09
N ALA A 57 -7.41 -40.95 5.36
CA ALA A 57 -6.70 -41.93 6.17
C ALA A 57 -7.30 -43.34 6.07
N PRO A 58 -6.70 -44.27 5.31
CA PRO A 58 -6.52 -45.61 5.86
C PRO A 58 -5.63 -45.49 7.11
N GLN A 59 -5.93 -46.23 8.18
CA GLN A 59 -5.17 -46.13 9.44
C GLN A 59 -3.70 -46.59 9.35
N THR A 60 -3.24 -47.04 8.18
CA THR A 60 -1.81 -47.10 7.87
C THR A 60 -1.57 -46.75 6.40
N TYR A 61 -0.49 -46.05 6.09
CA TYR A 61 -0.06 -45.77 4.71
C TYR A 61 1.37 -46.25 4.41
N ARG A 62 1.80 -46.07 3.15
CA ARG A 62 3.11 -46.52 2.66
C ARG A 62 3.89 -45.36 2.05
N VAL A 63 5.18 -45.31 2.34
CA VAL A 63 6.15 -44.34 1.81
C VAL A 63 7.30 -45.09 1.14
N LEU A 64 7.69 -44.65 -0.05
CA LEU A 64 8.89 -45.12 -0.75
C LEU A 64 10.03 -44.15 -0.47
N VAL A 65 11.15 -44.62 0.09
CA VAL A 65 12.37 -43.82 0.27
C VAL A 65 13.38 -44.24 -0.78
N PHE A 66 13.54 -43.42 -1.81
CA PHE A 66 14.47 -43.62 -2.90
C PHE A 66 15.82 -42.97 -2.58
N THR A 67 16.90 -43.69 -2.87
CA THR A 67 18.27 -43.31 -2.49
C THR A 67 19.31 -43.65 -3.57
N LYS A 68 18.90 -43.72 -4.85
CA LYS A 68 19.85 -43.88 -5.97
C LYS A 68 20.61 -42.56 -6.19
N THR A 69 21.87 -42.65 -6.57
CA THR A 69 22.74 -41.50 -6.89
C THR A 69 23.58 -41.89 -8.10
N ALA A 70 23.55 -41.08 -9.16
CA ALA A 70 24.52 -41.12 -10.25
C ALA A 70 25.60 -40.05 -10.10
N GLY A 71 25.28 -38.94 -9.42
CA GLY A 71 26.25 -37.98 -8.90
C GLY A 71 26.89 -38.45 -7.58
N GLU A 72 27.42 -37.50 -6.82
CA GLU A 72 28.04 -37.77 -5.53
C GLU A 72 27.02 -38.32 -4.51
N ARG A 73 27.50 -39.18 -3.60
CA ARG A 73 26.65 -39.84 -2.60
C ARG A 73 26.89 -39.29 -1.21
N ARG A 74 26.02 -38.37 -0.77
CA ARG A 74 26.04 -37.77 0.57
C ARG A 74 26.11 -38.84 1.68
N ALA A 75 27.01 -38.63 2.63
CA ALA A 75 27.32 -39.58 3.70
C ALA A 75 26.17 -39.81 4.69
N SER A 76 25.21 -38.88 4.78
CA SER A 76 24.07 -38.87 5.72
C SER A 76 22.87 -39.72 5.32
N ILE A 77 22.85 -40.31 4.11
CA ILE A 77 21.74 -41.17 3.65
C ILE A 77 21.41 -42.32 4.64
N PRO A 78 22.37 -43.01 5.30
CA PRO A 78 22.05 -44.03 6.30
C PRO A 78 21.28 -43.48 7.50
N ASP A 79 21.70 -42.32 8.04
CA ASP A 79 21.04 -41.64 9.14
C ASP A 79 19.64 -41.15 8.74
N GLY A 80 19.47 -40.60 7.54
CA GLY A 80 18.15 -40.23 7.02
C GLY A 80 17.21 -41.43 6.85
N VAL A 81 17.70 -42.56 6.32
CA VAL A 81 16.92 -43.81 6.25
C VAL A 81 16.57 -44.33 7.64
N ALA A 82 17.48 -44.23 8.61
CA ALA A 82 17.22 -44.62 10.00
C ALA A 82 16.17 -43.70 10.66
N THR A 83 16.25 -42.38 10.44
CA THR A 83 15.29 -41.40 10.93
C THR A 83 13.90 -41.63 10.35
N ILE A 84 13.75 -41.76 9.02
CA ILE A 84 12.43 -41.98 8.40
C ILE A 84 11.81 -43.32 8.86
N ARG A 85 12.63 -44.35 9.13
CA ARG A 85 12.16 -45.61 9.75
C ARG A 85 11.71 -45.44 11.20
N GLN A 86 12.38 -44.60 12.00
CA GLN A 86 11.95 -44.28 13.38
C GLN A 86 10.63 -43.48 13.36
N LEU A 87 10.49 -42.52 12.44
CA LEU A 87 9.24 -41.78 12.24
C LEU A 87 8.09 -42.71 11.85
N ALA A 88 8.33 -43.62 10.90
CA ALA A 88 7.34 -44.62 10.46
C ALA A 88 6.83 -45.51 11.61
N GLN A 89 7.76 -46.01 12.44
CA GLN A 89 7.45 -46.83 13.62
C GLN A 89 6.62 -46.12 14.70
N ALA A 90 6.52 -44.79 14.66
CA ALA A 90 5.85 -43.97 15.66
C ALA A 90 4.60 -43.22 15.14
N ASN A 91 4.33 -43.25 13.82
CA ASN A 91 3.31 -42.39 13.18
C ASN A 91 2.52 -43.11 12.07
N ASP A 92 2.19 -44.39 12.27
CA ASP A 92 1.24 -45.16 11.44
C ASP A 92 1.53 -45.21 9.92
N PHE A 93 2.82 -45.25 9.54
CA PHE A 93 3.21 -45.54 8.16
C PHE A 93 4.30 -46.59 8.04
N THR A 94 4.45 -47.15 6.85
CA THR A 94 5.44 -48.17 6.53
C THR A 94 6.38 -47.68 5.43
N VAL A 95 7.67 -48.02 5.56
CA VAL A 95 8.74 -47.50 4.69
C VAL A 95 9.35 -48.62 3.87
N THR A 96 9.27 -48.51 2.55
CA THR A 96 10.08 -49.31 1.62
C THR A 96 11.28 -48.48 1.20
N VAL A 97 12.51 -49.00 1.29
CA VAL A 97 13.74 -48.26 0.92
C VAL A 97 14.31 -48.89 -0.34
N SER A 98 14.57 -48.08 -1.38
CA SER A 98 15.14 -48.57 -2.64
C SER A 98 16.38 -47.78 -3.09
N ARG A 99 17.26 -48.47 -3.82
CA ARG A 99 18.28 -47.91 -4.72
C ARG A 99 18.09 -48.36 -6.18
N ASP A 100 17.16 -49.27 -6.41
CA ASP A 100 16.79 -49.75 -7.74
C ASP A 100 15.70 -48.84 -8.31
N ALA A 101 15.92 -48.33 -9.52
CA ALA A 101 14.97 -47.50 -10.24
C ALA A 101 13.82 -48.30 -10.87
N ALA A 102 13.93 -49.64 -10.96
CA ALA A 102 12.86 -50.51 -11.46
C ALA A 102 11.55 -50.44 -10.64
N VAL A 103 11.58 -49.84 -9.44
CA VAL A 103 10.38 -49.54 -8.65
C VAL A 103 9.54 -48.38 -9.21
N PHE A 104 10.07 -47.59 -10.14
CA PHE A 104 9.34 -46.51 -10.81
C PHE A 104 8.53 -47.05 -11.98
N THR A 105 7.44 -47.75 -11.65
CA THR A 105 6.40 -48.18 -12.58
C THR A 105 5.04 -47.86 -11.98
N ALA A 106 4.01 -47.63 -12.81
CA ALA A 106 2.67 -47.29 -12.31
C ALA A 106 2.13 -48.30 -11.27
N ALA A 107 2.38 -49.59 -11.46
CA ALA A 107 1.92 -50.65 -10.56
C ALA A 107 2.66 -50.69 -9.20
N GLU A 108 3.91 -50.25 -9.14
CA GLU A 108 4.66 -50.11 -7.89
C GLU A 108 4.37 -48.78 -7.20
N LEU A 109 4.39 -47.66 -7.95
CA LEU A 109 4.15 -46.32 -7.42
C LEU A 109 2.75 -46.16 -6.81
N ALA A 110 1.72 -46.77 -7.40
CA ALA A 110 0.35 -46.79 -6.87
C ALA A 110 0.20 -47.45 -5.49
N LYS A 111 1.26 -48.11 -4.97
CA LYS A 111 1.27 -48.67 -3.60
C LYS A 111 1.62 -47.63 -2.53
N TYR A 112 2.10 -46.44 -2.90
CA TYR A 112 2.66 -45.44 -2.00
C TYR A 112 1.84 -44.15 -2.00
N ARG A 113 1.74 -43.49 -0.85
CA ARG A 113 1.14 -42.14 -0.72
C ARG A 113 2.16 -41.04 -1.02
N ALA A 114 3.42 -41.25 -0.64
CA ALA A 114 4.51 -40.33 -0.92
C ALA A 114 5.79 -41.08 -1.34
N VAL A 115 6.59 -40.45 -2.21
CA VAL A 115 7.94 -40.85 -2.58
C VAL A 115 8.93 -39.81 -2.05
N VAL A 116 9.83 -40.23 -1.17
CA VAL A 116 10.93 -39.42 -0.63
C VAL A 116 12.16 -39.63 -1.49
N PHE A 117 12.65 -38.57 -2.12
CA PHE A 117 13.97 -38.52 -2.74
C PHE A 117 14.96 -38.04 -1.67
N LEU A 118 15.66 -38.98 -1.05
CA LEU A 118 16.54 -38.72 0.10
C LEU A 118 18.00 -38.65 -0.39
N ASN A 119 18.51 -37.42 -0.56
CA ASN A 119 19.87 -37.15 -1.02
C ASN A 119 20.25 -37.95 -2.28
N THR A 120 19.32 -38.00 -3.24
CA THR A 120 19.55 -38.48 -4.61
C THR A 120 20.31 -37.40 -5.41
N THR A 121 21.05 -37.78 -6.46
CA THR A 121 21.88 -36.86 -7.27
C THR A 121 22.05 -37.37 -8.70
N GLY A 122 22.03 -36.47 -9.69
CA GLY A 122 22.21 -36.76 -11.11
C GLY A 122 21.01 -37.45 -11.79
N ASP A 123 21.24 -37.93 -13.02
CA ASP A 123 20.33 -38.79 -13.80
C ASP A 123 20.11 -40.12 -13.06
N VAL A 124 18.90 -40.41 -12.59
CA VAL A 124 18.60 -41.65 -11.85
C VAL A 124 17.37 -42.42 -12.35
N LEU A 125 16.55 -41.85 -13.22
CA LEU A 125 15.40 -42.48 -13.88
C LEU A 125 15.55 -42.42 -15.40
N ASN A 126 15.17 -43.47 -16.12
CA ASN A 126 15.04 -43.38 -17.59
C ASN A 126 13.63 -42.90 -17.99
N ALA A 127 13.44 -42.50 -19.26
CA ALA A 127 12.18 -42.00 -19.80
C ALA A 127 10.89 -42.80 -19.46
N SER A 128 10.96 -44.12 -19.29
CA SER A 128 9.79 -44.91 -18.87
C SER A 128 9.47 -44.80 -17.37
N GLN A 129 10.48 -44.51 -16.56
CA GLN A 129 10.41 -44.29 -15.12
C GLN A 129 10.08 -42.84 -14.77
N GLU A 130 10.63 -41.88 -15.54
CA GLU A 130 10.23 -40.46 -15.55
C GLU A 130 8.72 -40.34 -15.80
N ALA A 131 8.23 -40.84 -16.93
CA ALA A 131 6.82 -40.79 -17.29
C ALA A 131 5.90 -41.51 -16.27
N ALA A 132 6.38 -42.59 -15.65
CA ALA A 132 5.64 -43.26 -14.58
C ALA A 132 5.57 -42.43 -13.29
N PHE A 133 6.61 -41.66 -12.97
CA PHE A 133 6.64 -40.78 -11.81
C PHE A 133 5.81 -39.50 -12.01
N GLU A 134 5.89 -38.89 -13.19
CA GLU A 134 5.04 -37.76 -13.59
C GLU A 134 3.56 -38.14 -13.57
N ALA A 135 3.20 -39.30 -14.12
CA ALA A 135 1.83 -39.82 -14.05
C ALA A 135 1.37 -40.11 -12.61
N TYR A 136 2.28 -40.56 -11.73
CA TYR A 136 2.00 -40.76 -10.30
C TYR A 136 1.71 -39.43 -9.58
N VAL A 137 2.52 -38.39 -9.79
CA VAL A 137 2.28 -37.06 -9.19
C VAL A 137 0.97 -36.47 -9.71
N LYS A 138 0.74 -36.51 -11.03
CA LYS A 138 -0.52 -36.05 -11.67
C LYS A 138 -1.77 -36.78 -11.18
N ALA A 139 -1.63 -38.00 -10.68
CA ALA A 139 -2.71 -38.78 -10.07
C ALA A 139 -2.94 -38.49 -8.57
N GLY A 140 -2.31 -37.45 -8.01
CA GLY A 140 -2.39 -37.11 -6.58
C GLY A 140 -1.30 -37.74 -5.71
N GLY A 141 -0.20 -38.19 -6.31
CA GLY A 141 0.96 -38.74 -5.61
C GLY A 141 1.82 -37.66 -4.94
N GLY A 142 2.29 -37.96 -3.72
CA GLY A 142 3.15 -37.06 -2.95
C GLY A 142 4.64 -37.19 -3.32
N TYR A 143 5.33 -36.06 -3.37
CA TYR A 143 6.80 -35.97 -3.44
C TYR A 143 7.37 -35.28 -2.19
N VAL A 144 8.54 -35.75 -1.76
CA VAL A 144 9.32 -35.18 -0.66
C VAL A 144 10.80 -35.17 -1.07
N GLY A 145 11.34 -34.00 -1.41
CA GLY A 145 12.77 -33.82 -1.67
C GLY A 145 13.54 -33.44 -0.40
N VAL A 146 14.66 -34.11 -0.13
CA VAL A 146 15.54 -33.82 1.01
C VAL A 146 16.95 -33.52 0.52
N HIS A 147 17.42 -32.31 0.85
CA HIS A 147 18.71 -31.71 0.51
C HIS A 147 19.14 -31.97 -0.94
N ALA A 148 20.05 -32.92 -1.21
CA ALA A 148 20.67 -33.08 -2.52
C ALA A 148 19.69 -33.53 -3.62
N ALA A 149 18.45 -33.87 -3.26
CA ALA A 149 17.36 -34.11 -4.21
C ALA A 149 17.15 -33.00 -5.26
N ALA A 150 17.59 -31.76 -5.02
CA ALA A 150 17.59 -30.69 -6.03
C ALA A 150 18.69 -30.81 -7.12
N GLU A 151 19.68 -31.70 -6.94
CA GLU A 151 20.69 -32.08 -7.95
C GLU A 151 20.24 -33.29 -8.82
N THR A 152 19.02 -33.79 -8.62
CA THR A 152 18.49 -34.98 -9.31
C THR A 152 17.79 -34.58 -10.62
N GLU A 153 17.89 -35.43 -11.65
CA GLU A 153 17.30 -35.25 -12.99
C GLU A 153 17.49 -33.84 -13.60
N PRO A 154 18.74 -33.35 -13.75
CA PRO A 154 19.04 -31.95 -14.08
C PRO A 154 18.44 -31.48 -15.42
N ASP A 155 18.26 -32.39 -16.38
CA ASP A 155 17.75 -32.10 -17.72
C ASP A 155 16.23 -32.34 -17.87
N TRP A 156 15.57 -32.94 -16.87
CA TRP A 156 14.13 -33.24 -16.93
C TRP A 156 13.28 -32.12 -16.31
N THR A 157 12.74 -31.25 -17.17
CA THR A 157 11.97 -30.05 -16.78
C THR A 157 10.89 -30.31 -15.72
N PHE A 158 10.13 -31.41 -15.85
CA PHE A 158 9.06 -31.72 -14.88
C PHE A 158 9.59 -31.86 -13.45
N TYR A 159 10.70 -32.58 -13.24
CA TYR A 159 11.28 -32.72 -11.91
C TYR A 159 11.86 -31.40 -11.39
N GLN A 160 12.43 -30.57 -12.27
CA GLN A 160 12.97 -29.26 -11.91
C GLN A 160 11.88 -28.27 -11.48
N ASP A 161 10.68 -28.34 -12.04
CA ASP A 161 9.54 -27.52 -11.63
C ASP A 161 8.73 -28.13 -10.45
N LEU A 162 8.82 -29.46 -10.26
CA LEU A 162 8.35 -30.18 -9.08
C LEU A 162 9.17 -29.80 -7.84
N VAL A 163 10.50 -29.81 -7.94
CA VAL A 163 11.42 -29.25 -6.93
C VAL A 163 11.18 -27.74 -6.79
N GLY A 164 11.15 -27.00 -7.89
CA GLY A 164 10.78 -25.59 -7.95
C GLY A 164 11.92 -24.62 -8.28
N ALA A 165 13.18 -25.00 -8.05
CA ALA A 165 14.36 -24.25 -8.51
C ALA A 165 15.58 -25.17 -8.68
N LYS A 166 16.49 -24.81 -9.59
CA LYS A 166 17.77 -25.51 -9.79
C LYS A 166 18.79 -25.07 -8.74
N VAL A 167 19.69 -25.96 -8.32
CA VAL A 167 20.89 -25.58 -7.58
C VAL A 167 21.82 -24.75 -8.47
N ALA A 168 22.29 -23.61 -7.97
CA ALA A 168 23.29 -22.75 -8.62
C ALA A 168 24.67 -22.82 -7.94
N GLY A 169 24.71 -23.25 -6.68
CA GLY A 169 25.94 -23.46 -5.90
C GLY A 169 25.61 -23.87 -4.46
N ALA A 170 26.64 -24.01 -3.61
CA ALA A 170 26.45 -24.28 -2.19
C ALA A 170 27.56 -23.66 -1.34
N SER A 171 27.27 -23.36 -0.08
CA SER A 171 28.30 -23.12 0.94
C SER A 171 29.02 -24.42 1.32
N PRO A 172 30.23 -24.37 1.91
CA PRO A 172 30.72 -25.47 2.75
C PRO A 172 29.72 -25.77 3.89
N ALA A 173 29.79 -26.96 4.48
CA ALA A 173 28.97 -27.30 5.64
C ALA A 173 29.28 -26.37 6.83
N VAL A 174 28.37 -25.44 7.14
CA VAL A 174 28.61 -24.31 8.04
C VAL A 174 27.38 -24.01 8.90
N ARG A 175 27.59 -23.44 10.10
CA ARG A 175 26.52 -23.06 11.01
C ARG A 175 25.78 -21.83 10.48
N GLY A 176 24.45 -21.89 10.41
CA GLY A 176 23.58 -20.80 9.98
C GLY A 176 22.22 -20.83 10.70
N VAL A 177 21.50 -19.70 10.69
CA VAL A 177 20.18 -19.54 11.32
C VAL A 177 19.09 -19.60 10.27
N VAL A 178 18.15 -20.54 10.44
CA VAL A 178 16.91 -20.62 9.66
C VAL A 178 15.82 -19.81 10.37
N ASP A 179 15.14 -18.92 9.65
CA ASP A 179 13.91 -18.28 10.08
C ASP A 179 12.70 -19.05 9.54
N VAL A 180 11.83 -19.47 10.45
CA VAL A 180 10.66 -20.29 10.16
C VAL A 180 9.48 -19.35 9.90
N ALA A 181 9.43 -18.90 8.65
CA ALA A 181 8.51 -17.90 8.13
C ALA A 181 7.04 -18.31 8.32
N ASP A 182 6.69 -19.52 7.89
CA ASP A 182 5.36 -20.11 8.15
C ASP A 182 5.24 -20.67 9.57
N ARG A 183 4.04 -20.56 10.14
CA ARG A 183 3.70 -21.01 11.49
C ARG A 183 2.53 -21.99 11.55
N ALA A 184 1.91 -22.35 10.41
CA ALA A 184 0.64 -23.08 10.35
C ALA A 184 0.69 -24.39 9.53
N HIS A 185 1.64 -24.58 8.62
CA HIS A 185 1.79 -25.83 7.89
C HIS A 185 2.41 -26.93 8.80
N PRO A 186 1.99 -28.21 8.72
CA PRO A 186 2.42 -29.30 9.62
C PRO A 186 3.94 -29.53 9.73
N ALA A 187 4.73 -29.10 8.74
CA ALA A 187 6.20 -29.16 8.80
C ALA A 187 6.85 -28.02 9.60
N SER A 188 6.10 -26.96 9.95
CA SER A 188 6.62 -25.69 10.47
C SER A 188 6.01 -25.29 11.82
N GLU A 189 4.72 -25.60 12.05
CA GLU A 189 3.95 -25.24 13.26
C GLU A 189 4.66 -25.55 14.59
N THR A 190 5.31 -26.72 14.68
CA THR A 190 5.96 -27.24 15.89
C THR A 190 7.38 -26.70 16.10
N LEU A 191 7.98 -26.05 15.10
CA LEU A 191 9.35 -25.54 15.16
C LEU A 191 9.44 -24.25 16.00
N PRO A 192 10.59 -23.90 16.60
CA PRO A 192 10.83 -22.52 17.06
C PRO A 192 10.77 -21.54 15.88
N ARG A 193 10.61 -20.23 16.15
CA ARG A 193 10.67 -19.21 15.09
C ARG A 193 12.04 -19.18 14.41
N THR A 194 13.13 -19.33 15.15
CA THR A 194 14.48 -19.49 14.58
C THR A 194 15.11 -20.81 14.98
N LEU A 195 15.80 -21.45 14.04
CA LEU A 195 16.45 -22.76 14.21
C LEU A 195 17.88 -22.71 13.68
N THR A 196 18.87 -22.86 14.55
CA THR A 196 20.29 -22.86 14.12
C THR A 196 20.79 -24.28 13.84
N LEU A 197 21.18 -24.54 12.59
CA LEU A 197 21.71 -25.83 12.13
C LEU A 197 23.14 -25.66 11.56
N THR A 198 23.79 -26.78 11.24
CA THR A 198 25.04 -26.82 10.48
C THR A 198 24.78 -27.61 9.21
N GLU A 199 24.76 -26.96 8.05
CA GLU A 199 24.36 -27.54 6.76
C GLU A 199 25.23 -27.03 5.61
N GLU A 200 25.18 -27.76 4.49
CA GLU A 200 25.57 -27.28 3.16
C GLU A 200 24.39 -26.47 2.61
N TRP A 201 24.48 -25.14 2.66
CA TRP A 201 23.39 -24.24 2.25
C TRP A 201 23.41 -24.07 0.73
N TYR A 202 22.41 -24.63 0.04
CA TYR A 202 22.26 -24.48 -1.40
C TYR A 202 21.80 -23.08 -1.79
N ASN A 203 22.51 -22.47 -2.73
CA ASN A 203 22.04 -21.31 -3.49
C ASN A 203 21.25 -21.83 -4.71
N PHE A 204 20.15 -21.17 -5.05
CA PHE A 204 19.26 -21.59 -6.13
C PHE A 204 19.31 -20.62 -7.32
N SER A 205 18.95 -21.10 -8.51
CA SER A 205 18.96 -20.29 -9.74
C SER A 205 17.86 -19.22 -9.81
N ARG A 206 16.95 -19.23 -8.83
CA ARG A 206 15.82 -18.30 -8.65
C ARG A 206 15.32 -18.40 -7.21
N ASN A 207 14.80 -17.31 -6.68
CA ASN A 207 13.92 -17.36 -5.51
C ASN A 207 12.61 -18.06 -5.93
N VAL A 208 12.05 -18.90 -5.05
CA VAL A 208 10.79 -19.63 -5.31
C VAL A 208 9.54 -18.91 -4.81
N ARG A 209 9.68 -17.91 -3.93
CA ARG A 209 8.56 -17.11 -3.41
C ARG A 209 7.77 -16.51 -4.58
N GLY A 210 6.45 -16.49 -4.47
CA GLY A 210 5.52 -16.16 -5.54
C GLY A 210 5.15 -17.32 -6.46
N SER A 211 5.97 -18.37 -6.54
CA SER A 211 5.72 -19.60 -7.32
C SER A 211 5.57 -20.88 -6.47
N ALA A 212 5.92 -20.80 -5.19
CA ALA A 212 5.83 -21.85 -4.18
C ALA A 212 5.56 -21.22 -2.81
N HIS A 213 4.94 -21.95 -1.89
CA HIS A 213 4.80 -21.47 -0.52
C HIS A 213 6.07 -21.72 0.29
N VAL A 214 6.78 -20.64 0.61
CA VAL A 214 8.00 -20.65 1.43
C VAL A 214 7.64 -20.86 2.90
N LEU A 215 8.14 -21.97 3.46
CA LEU A 215 7.94 -22.33 4.87
C LEU A 215 9.07 -21.80 5.77
N ALA A 216 10.30 -21.77 5.25
CA ALA A 216 11.47 -21.30 5.97
C ALA A 216 12.56 -20.74 5.05
N THR A 217 13.29 -19.74 5.55
CA THR A 217 14.44 -19.09 4.91
C THR A 217 15.70 -19.23 5.76
N VAL A 218 16.90 -19.00 5.21
CA VAL A 218 18.15 -18.89 6.00
C VAL A 218 18.66 -17.44 5.99
N ASP A 219 19.15 -16.96 7.12
CA ASP A 219 19.75 -15.63 7.24
C ASP A 219 21.21 -15.66 6.78
N GLU A 220 21.47 -15.14 5.59
CA GLU A 220 22.82 -15.03 5.02
C GLU A 220 23.79 -14.17 5.87
N LYS A 221 23.30 -13.27 6.75
CA LYS A 221 24.17 -12.55 7.70
C LYS A 221 24.81 -13.49 8.74
N THR A 222 24.35 -14.75 8.86
CA THR A 222 24.81 -15.69 9.90
C THR A 222 25.83 -16.73 9.44
N TYR A 223 26.13 -16.80 8.14
CA TYR A 223 27.09 -17.76 7.58
C TYR A 223 27.87 -17.16 6.40
N THR A 224 28.66 -17.98 5.69
CA THR A 224 29.38 -17.55 4.47
C THR A 224 29.14 -18.51 3.32
N GLY A 225 29.01 -17.96 2.10
CA GLY A 225 28.71 -18.73 0.89
C GLY A 225 27.25 -18.64 0.40
N GLY A 226 26.40 -17.88 1.07
CA GLY A 226 25.11 -17.43 0.52
C GLY A 226 25.29 -16.56 -0.73
N ALA A 227 24.26 -16.53 -1.57
CA ALA A 227 24.21 -15.75 -2.82
C ALA A 227 22.77 -15.36 -3.24
N MET A 228 21.79 -15.51 -2.34
CA MET A 228 20.37 -15.23 -2.57
C MET A 228 19.93 -13.88 -1.96
N GLY A 229 20.71 -13.30 -1.05
CA GLY A 229 20.42 -12.05 -0.37
C GLY A 229 19.46 -12.21 0.82
N TYR A 230 18.63 -11.19 1.05
CA TYR A 230 17.75 -11.10 2.22
C TYR A 230 16.66 -12.19 2.29
N ASP A 231 16.18 -12.69 1.15
CA ASP A 231 15.19 -13.78 1.11
C ASP A 231 15.80 -15.02 0.44
N HIS A 232 16.33 -15.91 1.27
CA HIS A 232 16.90 -17.20 0.87
C HIS A 232 16.00 -18.35 1.33
N PRO A 233 14.94 -18.75 0.58
CA PRO A 233 14.16 -19.94 0.92
C PRO A 233 15.01 -21.21 1.00
N VAL A 234 14.83 -21.97 2.06
CA VAL A 234 15.46 -23.30 2.28
C VAL A 234 14.44 -24.41 2.51
N THR A 235 13.15 -24.09 2.68
CA THR A 235 12.07 -25.09 2.63
C THR A 235 10.80 -24.45 2.08
N TRP A 236 10.13 -25.17 1.19
CA TRP A 236 8.87 -24.75 0.59
C TRP A 236 8.01 -25.95 0.19
N CYS A 237 6.74 -25.69 -0.09
CA CYS A 237 5.80 -26.67 -0.62
C CYS A 237 4.94 -26.08 -1.75
N LYS A 238 4.38 -26.98 -2.58
CA LYS A 238 3.60 -26.64 -3.77
C LYS A 238 2.49 -27.66 -3.97
N ASP A 239 1.27 -27.20 -4.19
CA ASP A 239 0.27 -27.97 -4.92
C ASP A 239 0.72 -28.00 -6.40
N HIS A 240 1.01 -29.19 -6.96
CA HIS A 240 1.69 -29.34 -8.26
C HIS A 240 0.98 -30.33 -9.18
N GLN A 241 0.30 -29.81 -10.21
CA GLN A 241 -0.37 -30.57 -11.27
C GLN A 241 -1.32 -31.68 -10.75
N GLY A 242 -1.93 -31.47 -9.59
CA GLY A 242 -2.83 -32.43 -8.91
C GLY A 242 -2.19 -33.23 -7.77
N GLY A 243 -0.85 -33.28 -7.70
CA GLY A 243 -0.08 -33.86 -6.60
C GLY A 243 0.41 -32.84 -5.58
N ARG A 244 1.09 -33.32 -4.53
CA ARG A 244 1.69 -32.49 -3.47
C ARG A 244 3.21 -32.60 -3.50
N SER A 245 3.91 -31.46 -3.57
CA SER A 245 5.37 -31.38 -3.54
C SER A 245 5.85 -30.66 -2.28
N PHE A 246 6.75 -31.30 -1.52
CA PHE A 246 7.49 -30.70 -0.43
C PHE A 246 8.98 -30.80 -0.72
N TYR A 247 9.73 -29.72 -0.49
CA TYR A 247 11.19 -29.74 -0.57
C TYR A 247 11.81 -29.02 0.63
N THR A 248 12.85 -29.63 1.21
CA THR A 248 13.75 -28.98 2.17
C THR A 248 15.20 -29.13 1.71
N GLY A 249 15.94 -28.03 1.70
CA GLY A 249 17.39 -28.02 1.48
C GLY A 249 18.19 -28.52 2.69
N LEU A 250 17.53 -28.77 3.82
CA LEU A 250 18.10 -29.31 5.04
C LEU A 250 18.27 -30.84 4.95
N GLY A 251 19.24 -31.38 5.69
CA GLY A 251 19.55 -32.81 5.70
C GLY A 251 20.80 -33.22 4.91
N HIS A 252 21.75 -32.31 4.67
CA HIS A 252 23.13 -32.71 4.34
C HIS A 252 23.77 -33.36 5.55
N SER A 253 23.72 -32.67 6.69
CA SER A 253 24.46 -33.03 7.89
C SER A 253 23.85 -34.20 8.67
N ILE A 254 24.72 -35.12 9.10
CA ILE A 254 24.37 -36.19 10.04
C ILE A 254 23.86 -35.61 11.38
N GLU A 255 24.28 -34.39 11.76
CA GLU A 255 23.84 -33.74 12.99
C GLU A 255 22.39 -33.24 12.90
N THR A 256 21.93 -32.83 11.72
CA THR A 256 20.55 -32.38 11.51
C THR A 256 19.54 -33.52 11.74
N TYR A 257 19.86 -34.76 11.32
CA TYR A 257 19.07 -35.95 11.66
C TYR A 257 19.03 -36.29 13.17
N ARG A 258 19.84 -35.63 14.01
CA ARG A 258 19.79 -35.73 15.47
C ARG A 258 18.95 -34.62 16.12
N SER A 259 18.65 -33.54 15.39
CA SER A 259 17.74 -32.49 15.85
C SER A 259 16.30 -32.99 15.92
N ALA A 260 15.68 -32.92 17.11
CA ALA A 260 14.26 -33.25 17.27
C ALA A 260 13.37 -32.38 16.36
N LYS A 261 13.70 -31.09 16.22
CA LYS A 261 12.96 -30.15 15.37
C LYS A 261 13.06 -30.47 13.88
N PHE A 262 14.20 -30.97 13.40
CA PHE A 262 14.26 -31.47 12.02
C PHE A 262 13.47 -32.79 11.82
N ARG A 263 13.38 -33.64 12.84
CA ARG A 263 12.55 -34.86 12.78
C ARG A 263 11.06 -34.54 12.72
N GLU A 264 10.62 -33.55 13.49
CA GLU A 264 9.25 -33.00 13.44
C GLU A 264 8.98 -32.38 12.05
N HIS A 265 9.89 -31.56 11.53
CA HIS A 265 9.83 -30.97 10.19
C HIS A 265 9.67 -32.02 9.06
N LEU A 266 10.56 -33.02 9.05
CA LEU A 266 10.56 -34.09 8.05
C LEU A 266 9.32 -35.00 8.18
N LEU A 267 8.80 -35.21 9.39
CA LEU A 267 7.54 -35.92 9.61
C LEU A 267 6.36 -35.16 9.00
N GLY A 268 6.21 -33.87 9.32
CA GLY A 268 5.13 -33.03 8.81
C GLY A 268 5.15 -32.92 7.28
N GLY A 269 6.33 -32.77 6.67
CA GLY A 269 6.48 -32.80 5.21
C GLY A 269 6.06 -34.13 4.58
N ILE A 270 6.43 -35.27 5.19
CA ILE A 270 6.01 -36.61 4.73
C ILE A 270 4.51 -36.82 4.90
N GLN A 271 3.92 -36.39 6.01
CA GLN A 271 2.48 -36.51 6.29
C GLN A 271 1.64 -35.62 5.35
N TRP A 272 2.06 -34.37 5.13
CA TRP A 272 1.36 -33.45 4.24
C TRP A 272 1.42 -33.94 2.78
N SER A 273 2.60 -34.28 2.25
CA SER A 273 2.73 -34.83 0.90
C SER A 273 1.97 -36.16 0.73
N ALA A 274 1.84 -36.97 1.79
CA ALA A 274 1.05 -38.21 1.76
C ALA A 274 -0.48 -38.00 1.80
N GLY A 275 -0.97 -36.77 2.00
CA GLY A 275 -2.40 -36.46 2.07
C GLY A 275 -3.10 -37.02 3.31
N VAL A 276 -2.39 -37.11 4.44
CA VAL A 276 -2.95 -37.59 5.73
C VAL A 276 -3.07 -36.49 6.79
N VAL A 277 -2.50 -35.32 6.54
CA VAL A 277 -2.75 -34.07 7.25
C VAL A 277 -3.00 -32.96 6.23
N GLU A 278 -3.75 -31.94 6.65
CA GLU A 278 -3.97 -30.74 5.84
C GLU A 278 -2.98 -29.64 6.23
N GLY A 279 -2.74 -28.72 5.29
CA GLY A 279 -1.79 -27.63 5.44
C GLY A 279 -1.79 -26.81 4.16
N ASP A 280 -1.66 -25.49 4.29
CA ASP A 280 -1.71 -24.60 3.15
C ASP A 280 -0.32 -24.47 2.48
N CYS A 281 -0.24 -24.77 1.18
CA CYS A 281 0.95 -24.57 0.34
C CYS A 281 0.76 -23.54 -0.79
N GLY A 282 -0.05 -22.51 -0.53
CA GLY A 282 -0.40 -21.44 -1.45
C GLY A 282 -0.20 -20.01 -0.93
N ALA A 283 0.04 -19.80 0.36
CA ALA A 283 -0.02 -18.49 1.00
C ALA A 283 1.03 -17.47 0.53
N THR A 284 2.15 -17.92 -0.07
CA THR A 284 3.14 -17.03 -0.71
C THR A 284 3.26 -17.30 -2.21
N VAL A 285 2.17 -17.71 -2.87
CA VAL A 285 2.05 -17.89 -4.32
C VAL A 285 1.19 -16.77 -4.89
N LEU A 286 1.73 -15.94 -5.79
CA LEU A 286 1.04 -14.73 -6.28
C LEU A 286 -0.25 -15.08 -7.04
N GLY A 287 -0.25 -16.18 -7.79
CA GLY A 287 -1.41 -16.65 -8.56
C GLY A 287 -2.61 -17.08 -7.70
N ASN A 288 -2.46 -17.20 -6.38
CA ASN A 288 -3.57 -17.46 -5.45
C ASN A 288 -4.20 -16.17 -4.90
N TYR A 289 -3.94 -15.01 -5.50
CA TYR A 289 -4.55 -13.74 -5.10
C TYR A 289 -5.21 -13.05 -6.29
N GLU A 290 -6.31 -12.36 -6.01
CA GLU A 290 -6.96 -11.40 -6.92
C GLU A 290 -7.15 -10.06 -6.20
N LYS A 291 -6.75 -8.95 -6.83
CA LYS A 291 -7.18 -7.58 -6.50
C LYS A 291 -8.37 -7.29 -7.40
N VAL A 292 -9.56 -7.11 -6.83
CA VAL A 292 -10.80 -6.83 -7.57
C VAL A 292 -11.23 -5.41 -7.26
N THR A 293 -11.26 -4.56 -8.27
CA THR A 293 -11.79 -3.20 -8.16
C THR A 293 -13.30 -3.26 -7.88
N LEU A 294 -13.74 -2.53 -6.85
CA LEU A 294 -15.13 -2.41 -6.41
C LEU A 294 -15.75 -1.07 -6.82
N ASN A 295 -14.91 -0.03 -6.95
CA ASN A 295 -15.25 1.25 -7.54
C ASN A 295 -13.98 1.87 -8.14
N ASP A 296 -13.99 2.18 -9.43
CA ASP A 296 -12.93 2.89 -10.17
C ASP A 296 -13.19 4.41 -10.31
N ASP A 297 -14.11 4.93 -9.50
CA ASP A 297 -14.39 6.37 -9.36
C ASP A 297 -14.76 6.71 -7.90
N PRO A 298 -13.81 6.65 -6.95
CA PRO A 298 -14.09 6.90 -5.54
C PRO A 298 -14.11 8.39 -5.16
N GLY A 299 -13.70 9.29 -6.07
CA GLY A 299 -13.46 10.71 -5.80
C GLY A 299 -12.01 10.97 -5.36
N GLU A 300 -11.80 11.87 -4.41
CA GLU A 300 -10.51 12.09 -3.71
C GLU A 300 -10.57 11.35 -2.36
N PRO A 301 -10.17 10.06 -2.28
CA PRO A 301 -10.64 9.16 -1.23
C PRO A 301 -9.80 9.25 0.05
N MET A 302 -10.44 9.14 1.21
CA MET A 302 -9.76 9.27 2.50
C MET A 302 -9.81 7.99 3.32
N SER A 303 -11.00 7.51 3.71
CA SER A 303 -11.12 6.33 4.58
C SER A 303 -12.25 5.40 4.18
N LEU A 304 -12.20 4.16 4.69
CA LEU A 304 -13.25 3.17 4.58
C LEU A 304 -13.63 2.53 5.93
N ALA A 305 -14.82 1.92 5.95
CA ALA A 305 -15.28 1.05 7.02
C ALA A 305 -16.14 -0.07 6.44
N VAL A 306 -15.77 -1.33 6.69
CA VAL A 306 -16.47 -2.51 6.17
C VAL A 306 -17.62 -2.86 7.09
N LEU A 307 -18.84 -2.85 6.54
CA LEU A 307 -20.04 -3.15 7.30
C LEU A 307 -20.14 -4.66 7.61
N PRO A 308 -20.81 -5.07 8.70
CA PRO A 308 -20.98 -6.50 9.05
C PRO A 308 -21.74 -7.36 8.00
N ASP A 309 -22.29 -6.74 6.96
CA ASP A 309 -22.96 -7.37 5.82
C ASP A 309 -22.12 -7.35 4.52
N GLY A 310 -20.87 -6.87 4.56
CA GLY A 310 -19.93 -6.86 3.43
C GLY A 310 -20.05 -5.65 2.49
N ARG A 311 -21.02 -4.75 2.74
CA ARG A 311 -21.03 -3.39 2.17
C ARG A 311 -19.86 -2.57 2.72
N VAL A 312 -19.44 -1.52 2.01
CA VAL A 312 -18.32 -0.66 2.46
C VAL A 312 -18.75 0.80 2.43
N LEU A 313 -18.70 1.47 3.58
CA LEU A 313 -18.71 2.93 3.62
C LEU A 313 -17.31 3.43 3.25
N HIS A 314 -17.22 4.46 2.43
CA HIS A 314 -15.99 5.22 2.23
C HIS A 314 -16.31 6.70 2.01
N ASN A 315 -15.29 7.58 2.07
CA ASN A 315 -15.51 9.02 1.97
C ASN A 315 -14.44 9.73 1.13
N THR A 316 -14.83 10.89 0.57
CA THR A 316 -13.88 11.84 -0.02
C THR A 316 -13.50 12.95 0.96
N ARG A 317 -12.33 13.57 0.78
CA ARG A 317 -11.94 14.75 1.57
C ARG A 317 -12.93 15.90 1.39
N GLY A 318 -13.49 16.02 0.19
CA GLY A 318 -14.53 16.98 -0.17
C GLY A 318 -15.86 16.82 0.58
N GLY A 319 -16.04 15.79 1.40
CA GLY A 319 -17.20 15.61 2.28
C GLY A 319 -18.25 14.61 1.76
N GLU A 320 -18.06 14.01 0.60
CA GLU A 320 -18.94 12.93 0.15
C GLU A 320 -18.74 11.67 1.00
N VAL A 321 -19.84 11.01 1.35
CA VAL A 321 -19.86 9.66 1.89
C VAL A 321 -20.56 8.76 0.87
N ARG A 322 -19.89 7.66 0.50
CA ARG A 322 -20.31 6.68 -0.49
C ARG A 322 -20.53 5.32 0.18
N LEU A 323 -21.41 4.50 -0.39
CA LEU A 323 -21.71 3.15 0.12
C LEU A 323 -21.64 2.13 -1.02
N TYR A 324 -20.58 1.33 -1.05
CA TYR A 324 -20.48 0.19 -1.96
C TYR A 324 -21.37 -0.96 -1.48
N ASP A 325 -22.17 -1.53 -2.39
CA ASP A 325 -23.00 -2.70 -2.14
C ASP A 325 -22.63 -3.90 -3.06
N PRO A 326 -22.08 -5.00 -2.52
CA PRO A 326 -21.71 -6.18 -3.30
C PRO A 326 -22.90 -6.92 -3.93
N ALA A 327 -24.14 -6.65 -3.51
CA ALA A 327 -25.33 -7.22 -4.15
C ALA A 327 -25.69 -6.53 -5.48
N THR A 328 -25.21 -5.30 -5.72
CA THR A 328 -25.47 -4.52 -6.95
C THR A 328 -24.21 -4.17 -7.74
N GLY A 329 -23.06 -4.12 -7.07
CA GLY A 329 -21.80 -3.59 -7.60
C GLY A 329 -21.71 -2.06 -7.58
N ALA A 330 -22.76 -1.35 -7.12
CA ALA A 330 -22.80 0.11 -7.14
C ALA A 330 -22.13 0.73 -5.90
N SER A 331 -21.56 1.93 -6.05
CA SER A 331 -20.97 2.74 -4.97
C SER A 331 -21.42 4.22 -5.00
N PRO A 332 -22.74 4.51 -4.97
CA PRO A 332 -23.26 5.88 -5.04
C PRO A 332 -22.87 6.75 -3.83
N VAL A 333 -22.88 8.06 -4.02
CA VAL A 333 -22.87 9.03 -2.92
C VAL A 333 -24.20 8.94 -2.18
N ILE A 334 -24.14 8.70 -0.87
CA ILE A 334 -25.32 8.59 0.00
C ILE A 334 -25.58 9.86 0.82
N THR A 335 -24.56 10.69 1.04
CA THR A 335 -24.65 11.96 1.78
C THR A 335 -23.42 12.82 1.47
N THR A 336 -23.57 14.14 1.45
CA THR A 336 -22.44 15.08 1.46
C THR A 336 -22.46 15.87 2.77
N VAL A 337 -21.38 15.83 3.52
CA VAL A 337 -21.16 16.61 4.75
C VAL A 337 -20.62 17.98 4.36
N ASP A 338 -21.19 19.07 4.89
CA ASP A 338 -20.65 20.41 4.66
C ASP A 338 -19.33 20.61 5.42
N VAL A 339 -18.25 20.78 4.67
CA VAL A 339 -16.89 20.88 5.19
C VAL A 339 -16.20 22.15 4.68
N TYR A 340 -15.32 22.71 5.53
CA TYR A 340 -14.27 23.62 5.11
C TYR A 340 -13.22 22.82 4.34
N GLN A 341 -12.78 23.37 3.21
CA GLN A 341 -11.75 22.77 2.34
C GLN A 341 -10.74 23.87 2.02
N HIS A 342 -9.54 23.70 2.54
CA HIS A 342 -8.34 24.49 2.32
C HIS A 342 -7.20 23.59 2.78
N ASP A 343 -6.10 23.53 2.03
CA ASP A 343 -5.00 22.58 2.26
C ASP A 343 -5.48 21.13 2.48
N GLU A 344 -5.01 20.46 3.53
CA GLU A 344 -5.43 19.10 3.92
C GLU A 344 -6.83 19.03 4.59
N ASP A 345 -7.47 20.16 4.92
CA ASP A 345 -8.72 20.17 5.68
C ASP A 345 -9.91 19.62 4.87
N GLY A 346 -10.89 19.02 5.54
CA GLY A 346 -12.02 18.32 4.92
C GLY A 346 -12.66 17.25 5.81
N LEU A 347 -13.31 16.25 5.22
CA LEU A 347 -13.79 15.03 5.90
C LEU A 347 -12.68 13.97 5.88
N GLN A 348 -12.13 13.64 7.04
CA GLN A 348 -10.92 12.82 7.16
C GLN A 348 -11.19 11.34 7.39
N SER A 349 -12.28 11.01 8.09
CA SER A 349 -12.60 9.64 8.49
C SER A 349 -14.10 9.40 8.59
N VAL A 350 -14.54 8.22 8.11
CA VAL A 350 -15.78 7.53 8.47
C VAL A 350 -15.43 6.24 9.21
N ALA A 351 -16.13 5.93 10.30
CA ALA A 351 -15.93 4.68 11.05
C ALA A 351 -17.25 4.18 11.66
N ILE A 352 -17.39 2.87 11.88
CA ILE A 352 -18.60 2.30 12.48
C ILE A 352 -18.46 2.01 13.97
N ASP A 353 -19.56 2.16 14.72
CA ASP A 353 -19.63 1.76 16.12
C ASP A 353 -19.48 0.23 16.28
N PRO A 354 -18.81 -0.29 17.34
CA PRO A 354 -18.72 -1.74 17.55
C PRO A 354 -20.07 -2.48 17.63
N ASP A 355 -21.15 -1.80 18.05
CA ASP A 355 -22.51 -2.35 18.08
C ASP A 355 -23.34 -1.99 16.81
N PHE A 356 -22.70 -1.53 15.71
CA PHE A 356 -23.34 -0.97 14.50
C PHE A 356 -24.45 -1.84 13.89
N ALA A 357 -24.29 -3.17 13.89
CA ALA A 357 -25.31 -4.10 13.41
C ALA A 357 -26.68 -3.90 14.10
N THR A 358 -26.68 -3.41 15.34
CA THR A 358 -27.89 -3.07 16.10
C THR A 358 -28.18 -1.57 16.15
N ASN A 359 -27.14 -0.73 16.18
CA ASN A 359 -27.30 0.69 16.53
C ASN A 359 -27.14 1.66 15.35
N LYS A 360 -26.53 1.25 14.22
CA LYS A 360 -26.32 2.06 13.01
C LYS A 360 -25.66 3.43 13.24
N TRP A 361 -24.80 3.58 14.26
CA TRP A 361 -23.99 4.79 14.46
C TRP A 361 -22.72 4.76 13.57
N VAL A 362 -22.56 5.79 12.75
CA VAL A 362 -21.32 6.10 12.01
C VAL A 362 -20.66 7.29 12.68
N TYR A 363 -19.38 7.19 13.01
CA TYR A 363 -18.54 8.29 13.48
C TYR A 363 -17.90 9.00 12.30
N ILE A 364 -17.73 10.31 12.42
CA ILE A 364 -17.06 11.15 11.43
C ILE A 364 -16.07 12.10 12.12
N TYR A 365 -14.94 12.38 11.47
CA TYR A 365 -14.02 13.45 11.87
C TYR A 365 -13.81 14.40 10.69
N TYR A 366 -14.17 15.67 10.88
CA TYR A 366 -14.26 16.63 9.78
C TYR A 366 -13.95 18.07 10.19
N ALA A 367 -13.60 18.89 9.20
CA ALA A 367 -13.44 20.32 9.29
C ALA A 367 -14.78 21.03 9.04
N PRO A 368 -15.52 21.51 10.06
CA PRO A 368 -16.74 22.30 9.83
C PRO A 368 -16.41 23.66 9.20
N ARG A 369 -17.33 24.20 8.40
CA ARG A 369 -17.29 25.62 7.99
C ARG A 369 -17.47 26.53 9.21
N LEU A 370 -16.63 27.55 9.29
CA LEU A 370 -16.59 28.55 10.37
C LEU A 370 -16.49 29.95 9.75
N ASN A 371 -16.30 30.98 10.57
CA ASN A 371 -15.94 32.32 10.12
C ASN A 371 -14.43 32.50 9.84
N THR A 372 -13.70 31.39 9.68
CA THR A 372 -12.34 31.37 9.12
C THR A 372 -12.38 32.05 7.75
N PRO A 373 -11.39 32.89 7.40
CA PRO A 373 -11.28 33.44 6.07
C PRO A 373 -11.24 32.36 4.98
N VAL A 374 -11.79 32.75 3.85
CA VAL A 374 -11.63 32.17 2.51
C VAL A 374 -11.46 33.38 1.57
N ASP A 375 -10.88 33.18 0.38
CA ASP A 375 -10.69 34.27 -0.57
C ASP A 375 -12.04 34.89 -0.99
N ASP A 376 -12.12 36.22 -1.02
CA ASP A 376 -13.31 36.94 -1.45
C ASP A 376 -13.28 37.10 -2.98
N PRO A 377 -14.27 36.55 -3.72
CA PRO A 377 -14.34 36.71 -5.17
C PRO A 377 -14.49 38.15 -5.67
N ALA A 378 -14.78 39.10 -4.79
CA ALA A 378 -14.75 40.53 -5.10
C ALA A 378 -13.31 41.12 -5.18
N THR A 379 -12.30 40.41 -4.65
CA THR A 379 -10.89 40.85 -4.57
C THR A 379 -9.89 39.82 -5.13
N PRO A 380 -10.04 39.30 -6.37
CA PRO A 380 -9.26 38.18 -6.95
C PRO A 380 -7.77 38.47 -7.27
N GLY A 381 -7.19 39.51 -6.68
CA GLY A 381 -5.75 39.81 -6.65
C GLY A 381 -5.23 40.04 -5.22
N VAL A 382 -6.06 39.72 -4.22
CA VAL A 382 -5.75 39.58 -2.81
C VAL A 382 -6.04 38.12 -2.48
N ASN A 383 -5.25 37.56 -1.58
CA ASN A 383 -5.53 36.28 -0.96
C ASN A 383 -5.90 36.58 0.50
N GLU A 384 -7.13 36.22 0.87
CA GLU A 384 -7.65 36.37 2.22
C GLU A 384 -7.69 35.04 2.99
N GLY A 385 -7.71 33.93 2.25
CA GLY A 385 -7.83 32.55 2.73
C GLY A 385 -6.57 31.98 3.39
N ASP A 386 -5.38 32.45 3.01
CA ASP A 386 -4.12 31.93 3.56
C ASP A 386 -3.66 32.74 4.78
N ALA A 387 -3.15 32.02 5.78
CA ALA A 387 -2.58 32.57 6.99
C ALA A 387 -1.15 33.09 6.70
N PRO A 388 -0.87 34.39 6.95
CA PRO A 388 0.39 34.98 6.49
C PRO A 388 1.58 34.33 7.20
N ALA A 389 2.55 33.84 6.43
CA ALA A 389 3.72 33.14 6.96
C ALA A 389 4.51 33.97 7.99
N THR A 390 4.54 35.31 7.81
CA THR A 390 5.10 36.24 8.79
C THR A 390 4.23 37.49 8.99
N SER A 391 4.29 38.08 10.18
CA SER A 391 3.64 39.35 10.54
C SER A 391 4.31 40.00 11.75
N THR A 392 4.28 41.33 11.84
CA THR A 392 4.68 42.08 13.05
C THR A 392 3.52 42.34 14.02
N ASP A 393 2.28 42.13 13.58
CA ASP A 393 1.09 42.12 14.43
C ASP A 393 0.70 40.66 14.73
N PRO A 394 0.74 40.20 15.98
CA PRO A 394 0.44 38.81 16.33
C PRO A 394 -1.05 38.45 16.23
N THR A 395 -1.95 39.43 16.12
CA THR A 395 -3.40 39.18 16.07
C THR A 395 -3.91 38.77 14.68
N VAL A 396 -3.08 38.89 13.63
CA VAL A 396 -3.49 38.53 12.25
C VAL A 396 -3.84 37.04 12.10
N TRP A 397 -3.32 36.19 13.00
CA TRP A 397 -3.60 34.76 13.03
C TRP A 397 -4.84 34.38 13.83
N ASP A 398 -5.42 35.30 14.61
CA ASP A 398 -6.61 35.01 15.42
C ASP A 398 -7.86 34.78 14.57
N LYS A 399 -7.96 35.40 13.37
CA LYS A 399 -9.05 35.13 12.41
C LYS A 399 -9.01 33.70 11.84
N PHE A 400 -7.84 33.05 11.88
CA PHE A 400 -7.62 31.73 11.29
C PHE A 400 -7.80 30.56 12.28
N LYS A 401 -8.11 30.83 13.55
CA LYS A 401 -8.37 29.77 14.54
C LYS A 401 -9.60 28.96 14.14
N GLY A 402 -9.43 27.65 14.04
CA GLY A 402 -10.49 26.69 13.73
C GLY A 402 -10.50 25.53 14.72
N TYR A 403 -11.33 24.53 14.42
CA TYR A 403 -11.30 23.23 15.08
C TYR A 403 -11.84 22.17 14.12
N ASN A 404 -11.35 20.94 14.28
CA ASN A 404 -11.91 19.77 13.62
C ASN A 404 -12.71 18.93 14.63
N GLN A 405 -13.81 18.36 14.16
CA GLN A 405 -14.95 17.92 14.96
C GLN A 405 -15.12 16.41 14.85
N LEU A 406 -14.95 15.70 15.99
CA LEU A 406 -15.34 14.30 16.11
C LEU A 406 -16.82 14.21 16.48
N SER A 407 -17.61 13.58 15.62
CA SER A 407 -19.06 13.43 15.80
C SER A 407 -19.51 12.01 15.47
N ARG A 408 -20.78 11.71 15.74
CA ARG A 408 -21.47 10.55 15.14
C ARG A 408 -22.89 10.85 14.70
N VAL A 409 -23.34 10.15 13.68
CA VAL A 409 -24.64 10.28 12.99
C VAL A 409 -25.21 8.89 12.69
N LYS A 410 -26.52 8.79 12.44
CA LYS A 410 -27.19 7.53 12.09
C LYS A 410 -27.13 7.25 10.60
N LEU A 411 -26.75 6.02 10.21
CA LEU A 411 -27.09 5.50 8.89
C LEU A 411 -28.57 5.08 8.88
N VAL A 412 -29.36 5.67 7.97
CA VAL A 412 -30.73 5.27 7.68
C VAL A 412 -30.69 4.15 6.63
N ASP A 413 -30.62 2.92 7.12
CA ASP A 413 -30.53 1.72 6.29
C ASP A 413 -31.89 1.44 5.62
N SER A 414 -32.02 1.84 4.35
CA SER A 414 -33.27 1.84 3.58
C SER A 414 -32.97 1.74 2.07
N PRO A 415 -33.97 1.63 1.16
CA PRO A 415 -33.75 1.65 -0.28
C PRO A 415 -33.08 2.94 -0.81
N THR A 416 -33.09 4.02 -0.03
CA THR A 416 -32.32 5.24 -0.27
C THR A 416 -31.44 5.51 0.95
N PRO A 417 -30.31 4.80 1.09
CA PRO A 417 -29.44 4.91 2.27
C PRO A 417 -28.83 6.31 2.35
N HIS A 418 -28.70 6.84 3.56
CA HIS A 418 -28.11 8.15 3.86
C HIS A 418 -27.71 8.27 5.34
N LEU A 419 -26.84 9.22 5.66
CA LEU A 419 -26.56 9.63 7.04
C LEU A 419 -27.56 10.72 7.46
N ASP A 420 -28.34 10.46 8.51
CA ASP A 420 -29.25 11.46 9.09
C ASP A 420 -28.44 12.44 9.97
N MET A 421 -27.98 13.52 9.35
CA MET A 421 -27.23 14.59 10.02
C MET A 421 -28.05 15.29 11.12
N SER A 422 -29.38 15.14 11.18
CA SER A 422 -30.18 15.67 12.30
C SER A 422 -29.96 14.90 13.62
N THR A 423 -29.33 13.72 13.55
CA THR A 423 -28.98 12.88 14.71
C THR A 423 -27.58 13.16 15.27
N GLU A 424 -26.87 14.17 14.77
CA GLU A 424 -25.47 14.45 15.12
C GLU A 424 -25.25 14.56 16.63
N GLN A 425 -24.26 13.82 17.12
CA GLN A 425 -23.73 13.96 18.47
C GLN A 425 -22.26 14.38 18.40
N GLN A 426 -21.99 15.65 18.69
CA GLN A 426 -20.62 16.19 18.82
C GLN A 426 -19.95 15.65 20.09
N ILE A 427 -18.80 15.00 19.92
CA ILE A 427 -18.09 14.25 20.98
C ILE A 427 -16.88 15.03 21.47
N LEU A 428 -16.00 15.44 20.56
CA LEU A 428 -14.72 16.09 20.86
C LEU A 428 -14.36 17.09 19.76
N ARG A 429 -13.63 18.15 20.14
CA ARG A 429 -13.03 19.12 19.21
C ARG A 429 -11.52 19.14 19.39
N VAL A 430 -10.80 19.25 18.29
CA VAL A 430 -9.35 19.44 18.22
C VAL A 430 -9.14 20.81 17.58
N ASP A 431 -8.64 21.78 18.34
CA ASP A 431 -8.42 23.14 17.83
C ASP A 431 -7.24 23.16 16.84
N VAL A 432 -7.33 23.94 15.76
CA VAL A 432 -6.35 23.99 14.64
C VAL A 432 -6.08 25.43 14.17
N ASP A 433 -4.93 25.64 13.52
CA ASP A 433 -4.48 26.89 12.90
C ASP A 433 -4.70 26.83 11.37
N ARG A 434 -5.88 27.26 10.87
CA ARG A 434 -6.28 27.11 9.45
C ARG A 434 -5.62 28.12 8.51
N GLY A 435 -5.87 27.96 7.21
CA GLY A 435 -5.28 28.78 6.16
C GLY A 435 -3.81 28.46 5.91
N ILE A 436 -3.30 27.35 6.42
CA ILE A 436 -1.91 26.93 6.27
C ILE A 436 -1.75 25.41 6.49
N CYS A 437 -1.11 24.76 5.53
CA CYS A 437 -0.75 23.35 5.55
C CYS A 437 0.25 23.08 6.70
N CYS A 438 0.34 21.89 7.31
CA CYS A 438 -0.13 20.57 6.89
C CYS A 438 -0.47 19.68 8.10
N HIS A 439 -0.75 18.40 7.85
CA HIS A 439 -0.87 17.30 8.82
C HIS A 439 -2.15 17.34 9.67
N VAL A 440 -3.28 16.94 9.07
CA VAL A 440 -4.54 16.76 9.81
C VAL A 440 -4.64 15.34 10.42
N ALA A 441 -4.26 14.30 9.67
CA ALA A 441 -4.59 12.89 9.93
C ALA A 441 -6.10 12.70 10.20
N GLY A 442 -6.52 12.12 11.33
CA GLY A 442 -7.93 12.13 11.76
C GLY A 442 -8.68 10.79 11.77
N GLU A 443 -7.99 9.67 11.61
CA GLU A 443 -8.60 8.33 11.59
C GLU A 443 -9.20 7.90 12.95
N ILE A 444 -10.33 7.18 12.88
CA ILE A 444 -11.09 6.66 14.02
C ILE A 444 -11.13 5.14 13.96
N LYS A 445 -10.64 4.45 15.00
CA LYS A 445 -10.78 2.98 15.17
C LYS A 445 -11.17 2.63 16.62
N PHE A 446 -11.60 1.38 16.87
CA PHE A 446 -12.14 0.93 18.16
C PHE A 446 -11.49 -0.37 18.65
N ASP A 447 -11.09 -0.43 19.93
CA ASP A 447 -10.66 -1.71 20.52
C ASP A 447 -11.83 -2.63 20.87
N GLY A 448 -11.54 -3.89 21.22
CA GLY A 448 -12.53 -4.90 21.62
C GLY A 448 -13.25 -4.63 22.96
N LYS A 449 -13.06 -3.44 23.55
CA LYS A 449 -13.78 -2.92 24.73
C LYS A 449 -14.64 -1.71 24.33
N GLY A 450 -14.64 -1.36 23.04
CA GLY A 450 -15.23 -0.17 22.46
C GLY A 450 -14.65 1.13 23.03
N LEU A 451 -13.35 1.18 23.37
CA LEU A 451 -12.66 2.45 23.51
C LEU A 451 -12.49 3.03 22.10
N LEU A 452 -12.86 4.30 21.93
CA LEU A 452 -12.61 5.04 20.69
C LEU A 452 -11.17 5.55 20.74
N TYR A 453 -10.45 5.35 19.65
CA TYR A 453 -9.16 5.96 19.37
C TYR A 453 -9.35 6.99 18.24
N LEU A 454 -8.67 8.12 18.33
CA LEU A 454 -8.63 9.16 17.29
C LEU A 454 -7.19 9.65 17.16
N ILE A 455 -6.62 9.58 15.97
CA ILE A 455 -5.24 10.04 15.72
C ILE A 455 -5.24 11.43 15.07
N THR A 456 -4.28 12.28 15.43
CA THR A 456 -4.20 13.68 14.98
C THR A 456 -2.80 14.03 14.52
N GLY A 457 -2.70 14.72 13.39
CA GLY A 457 -1.46 15.35 12.94
C GLY A 457 -1.13 16.61 13.74
N ASP A 458 0.09 17.11 13.57
CA ASP A 458 0.66 18.20 14.36
C ASP A 458 0.31 19.60 13.86
N ASP A 459 -0.48 19.73 12.78
CA ASP A 459 -0.99 21.01 12.25
C ASP A 459 0.16 21.98 11.90
N THR A 460 1.30 21.47 11.42
CA THR A 460 2.54 22.26 11.27
C THR A 460 3.15 22.12 9.89
N ASN A 461 3.35 23.25 9.23
CA ASN A 461 4.03 23.35 7.94
C ASN A 461 5.50 22.88 8.04
N ALA A 462 5.97 22.19 7.01
CA ALA A 462 7.37 21.79 6.88
C ALA A 462 8.27 22.90 6.32
N GLY A 463 7.68 23.90 5.65
CA GLY A 463 8.34 25.04 5.04
C GLY A 463 9.19 25.87 6.01
N GLY A 464 10.15 26.61 5.47
CA GLY A 464 11.11 27.44 6.20
C GLY A 464 12.06 26.68 7.14
N SER A 465 11.96 25.35 7.24
CA SER A 465 12.77 24.50 8.11
C SER A 465 14.07 23.99 7.48
N ASP A 466 14.32 24.29 6.21
CA ASP A 466 15.35 23.67 5.36
C ASP A 466 15.20 22.12 5.28
N GLY A 467 13.96 21.62 5.43
CA GLY A 467 13.61 20.19 5.47
C GLY A 467 13.84 19.50 6.83
N TYR A 468 14.20 20.23 7.88
CA TYR A 468 14.45 19.67 9.22
C TYR A 468 13.27 19.92 10.17
N THR A 469 13.50 19.89 11.48
CA THR A 469 12.43 20.04 12.47
C THR A 469 11.87 21.48 12.48
N PRO A 470 10.54 21.68 12.31
CA PRO A 470 9.90 23.00 12.29
C PRO A 470 9.65 23.48 13.73
N ILE A 471 10.62 24.22 14.26
CA ILE A 471 10.61 24.81 15.61
C ILE A 471 10.79 26.34 15.56
N ASN A 472 10.27 27.00 14.53
CA ASN A 472 10.47 28.43 14.29
C ASN A 472 9.53 29.28 15.17
N GLU A 473 9.98 29.49 16.41
CA GLU A 473 9.33 30.30 17.44
C GLU A 473 9.60 31.81 17.34
N SER A 474 10.15 32.30 16.21
CA SER A 474 10.44 33.72 15.99
C SER A 474 9.17 34.58 16.24
N PRO A 475 9.26 35.72 16.94
CA PRO A 475 8.08 36.53 17.30
C PRO A 475 7.23 37.03 16.12
N THR A 476 7.78 37.01 14.91
CA THR A 476 7.11 37.42 13.67
C THR A 476 6.73 36.25 12.75
N GLN A 477 7.03 35.01 13.09
CA GLN A 477 6.63 33.83 12.31
C GLN A 477 5.20 33.41 12.67
N GLY A 478 4.43 32.90 11.71
CA GLY A 478 3.13 32.29 11.98
C GLY A 478 3.19 31.11 12.96
N PRO A 479 2.08 30.79 13.66
CA PRO A 479 2.02 29.67 14.60
C PRO A 479 2.30 28.32 13.93
N GLY A 480 1.84 28.15 12.68
CA GLY A 480 1.97 26.92 11.88
C GLY A 480 3.40 26.47 11.55
N TYR A 481 4.45 27.20 11.97
CA TYR A 481 5.86 26.83 11.76
C TYR A 481 6.58 26.37 13.05
N ASP A 482 5.82 26.13 14.13
CA ASP A 482 6.34 25.62 15.40
C ASP A 482 5.54 24.41 15.90
N ALA A 483 6.06 23.20 15.66
CA ALA A 483 5.48 21.94 16.15
C ALA A 483 5.61 21.78 17.68
N GLN A 484 6.39 22.63 18.36
CA GLN A 484 6.48 22.62 19.82
C GLN A 484 5.15 23.04 20.48
N ARG A 485 4.36 23.87 19.79
CA ARG A 485 3.03 24.33 20.26
C ARG A 485 1.98 23.21 20.29
N SER A 486 2.16 22.18 19.46
CA SER A 486 1.18 21.13 19.17
C SER A 486 1.70 19.76 19.63
N ALA A 487 2.49 19.05 18.81
CA ALA A 487 2.91 17.66 19.05
C ALA A 487 3.55 17.43 20.43
N ALA A 488 4.50 18.30 20.79
CA ALA A 488 5.21 18.27 22.07
C ALA A 488 4.50 19.01 23.22
N ASN A 489 3.43 19.76 22.96
CA ASN A 489 2.64 20.38 24.01
C ASN A 489 1.70 19.34 24.65
N THR A 490 1.83 19.16 25.95
CA THR A 490 1.01 18.20 26.72
C THR A 490 -0.43 18.67 26.91
N ASN A 491 -0.71 19.96 26.73
CA ASN A 491 -2.03 20.57 26.88
C ASN A 491 -2.77 20.77 25.53
N ASP A 492 -2.21 20.25 24.44
CA ASP A 492 -2.77 20.31 23.09
C ASP A 492 -3.22 18.91 22.62
N LEU A 493 -4.17 18.84 21.68
CA LEU A 493 -4.69 17.58 21.13
C LEU A 493 -4.08 17.20 19.77
N ARG A 494 -3.30 18.08 19.13
CA ARG A 494 -2.62 17.86 17.84
C ARG A 494 -1.30 17.10 18.00
N GLY A 495 -0.94 16.26 17.03
CA GLY A 495 0.25 15.39 17.05
C GLY A 495 0.16 14.28 18.11
N LYS A 496 -1.02 13.68 18.27
CA LYS A 496 -1.38 12.74 19.34
C LYS A 496 -2.09 11.49 18.81
N LEU A 497 -2.13 10.45 19.62
CA LEU A 497 -3.19 9.45 19.58
C LEU A 497 -4.05 9.60 20.84
N LEU A 498 -5.31 9.97 20.64
CA LEU A 498 -6.30 10.21 21.69
C LEU A 498 -7.07 8.93 21.96
N ARG A 499 -7.50 8.70 23.22
CA ARG A 499 -8.31 7.54 23.59
C ARG A 499 -9.37 7.88 24.62
N ILE A 500 -10.63 7.63 24.27
CA ILE A 500 -11.82 7.97 25.08
C ILE A 500 -12.83 6.81 25.10
N LYS A 501 -13.79 6.83 26.05
CA LYS A 501 -15.00 5.97 25.98
C LYS A 501 -16.24 6.83 25.76
N VAL A 502 -16.79 6.80 24.54
CA VAL A 502 -18.03 7.51 24.20
C VAL A 502 -19.22 6.88 24.93
N ARG A 503 -20.16 7.70 25.42
CA ARG A 503 -21.40 7.28 26.08
C ARG A 503 -22.59 7.37 25.11
N ALA A 504 -23.74 6.80 25.48
CA ALA A 504 -24.95 6.82 24.66
C ALA A 504 -25.52 8.22 24.32
N ASN A 505 -25.08 9.28 25.02
CA ASN A 505 -25.52 10.67 24.84
C ASN A 505 -24.46 11.58 24.18
N GLY A 506 -23.46 11.02 23.48
CA GLY A 506 -22.40 11.77 22.80
C GLY A 506 -21.23 12.20 23.70
N THR A 507 -21.47 12.45 24.99
CA THR A 507 -20.39 12.75 25.95
C THR A 507 -19.42 11.56 26.10
N TYR A 508 -18.16 11.81 26.48
CA TYR A 508 -17.17 10.75 26.68
C TYR A 508 -16.59 10.70 28.11
N ALA A 509 -15.92 9.60 28.43
CA ALA A 509 -15.16 9.39 29.66
C ALA A 509 -13.67 9.14 29.34
N ILE A 510 -12.77 9.54 30.25
CA ILE A 510 -11.35 9.20 30.18
C ILE A 510 -11.13 7.75 30.65
N PRO A 511 -10.52 6.87 29.84
CA PRO A 511 -10.13 5.53 30.26
C PRO A 511 -8.82 5.55 31.05
N LYS A 512 -8.66 4.58 31.97
CA LYS A 512 -7.43 4.46 32.76
C LYS A 512 -6.24 4.05 31.89
N GLY A 513 -5.06 4.60 32.20
CA GLY A 513 -3.83 4.29 31.48
C GLY A 513 -3.59 5.15 30.23
N ASN A 514 -4.28 6.29 30.11
CA ASN A 514 -3.84 7.41 29.27
C ASN A 514 -2.58 8.06 29.88
N LEU A 515 -1.82 8.83 29.08
CA LEU A 515 -0.49 9.34 29.43
C LEU A 515 -0.53 10.32 30.61
N PHE A 516 -1.59 11.12 30.68
CA PHE A 516 -1.80 12.14 31.72
C PHE A 516 -3.14 11.91 32.45
N PRO A 517 -3.17 11.07 33.49
CA PRO A 517 -4.39 10.85 34.29
C PRO A 517 -4.89 12.14 34.96
N GLU A 518 -6.20 12.38 34.91
CA GLU A 518 -6.85 13.58 35.49
C GLU A 518 -6.44 13.83 36.95
N GLU A 519 -6.28 12.77 37.75
CA GLU A 519 -5.89 12.87 39.16
C GLU A 519 -4.45 13.37 39.40
N ARG A 520 -3.67 13.61 38.34
CA ARG A 520 -2.30 14.15 38.39
C ARG A 520 -2.19 15.59 37.90
N ASP A 521 -3.19 16.12 37.19
CA ASP A 521 -3.12 17.49 36.66
C ASP A 521 -3.66 18.51 37.66
N THR A 522 -2.81 18.87 38.62
CA THR A 522 -3.12 19.93 39.59
C THR A 522 -2.93 21.35 39.04
N ALA A 523 -2.66 21.52 37.73
CA ALA A 523 -2.23 22.80 37.15
C ALA A 523 -2.90 23.17 35.82
N ALA A 524 -3.79 22.33 35.29
CA ALA A 524 -4.37 22.45 33.94
C ALA A 524 -3.29 22.57 32.84
N LYS A 525 -2.35 21.61 32.86
CA LYS A 525 -1.17 21.55 31.98
C LYS A 525 -1.15 20.33 31.07
N THR A 526 -2.17 19.48 31.11
CA THR A 526 -2.21 18.23 30.34
C THR A 526 -3.63 17.91 29.84
N ARG A 527 -3.72 17.29 28.67
CA ARG A 527 -4.98 16.74 28.14
C ARG A 527 -5.12 15.26 28.52
N PRO A 528 -6.11 14.87 29.34
CA PRO A 528 -6.28 13.49 29.78
C PRO A 528 -6.74 12.53 28.67
N GLU A 529 -7.20 13.07 27.53
CA GLU A 529 -7.51 12.29 26.32
C GLU A 529 -6.27 11.63 25.69
N ILE A 530 -5.07 12.18 25.92
CA ILE A 530 -3.82 11.73 25.29
C ILE A 530 -3.46 10.30 25.74
N PHE A 531 -3.40 9.36 24.80
CA PHE A 531 -2.76 8.06 24.99
C PHE A 531 -1.30 8.10 24.52
N LEU A 532 -1.04 8.56 23.29
CA LEU A 532 0.31 8.79 22.77
C LEU A 532 0.52 10.27 22.40
N MET A 533 1.74 10.78 22.51
CA MET A 533 2.12 12.13 22.05
C MET A 533 3.43 12.13 21.26
N GLY A 534 3.76 13.26 20.62
CA GLY A 534 5.03 13.41 19.89
C GLY A 534 5.03 12.65 18.57
N LEU A 535 3.92 12.77 17.82
CA LEU A 535 3.74 12.31 16.44
C LEU A 535 3.71 13.52 15.49
N ARG A 536 4.08 13.37 14.21
CA ARG A 536 4.06 14.46 13.20
C ARG A 536 2.79 14.39 12.37
N ASN A 537 2.75 13.45 11.42
CA ASN A 537 1.63 13.26 10.49
C ASN A 537 1.20 11.79 10.46
N PRO A 538 0.75 11.21 11.58
CA PRO A 538 0.42 9.79 11.68
C PRO A 538 -0.92 9.49 10.97
N PHE A 539 -0.91 9.56 9.63
CA PHE A 539 -2.12 9.60 8.80
C PHE A 539 -3.00 8.35 8.97
N ARG A 540 -2.37 7.17 9.13
CA ARG A 540 -3.05 5.89 9.36
C ARG A 540 -2.48 5.03 10.49
N TYR A 541 -3.37 4.31 11.18
CA TYR A 541 -3.11 3.35 12.24
C TYR A 541 -4.30 2.38 12.43
N ASP A 542 -4.08 1.24 13.08
CA ASP A 542 -5.19 0.40 13.58
C ASP A 542 -5.02 0.04 15.07
N VAL A 543 -6.06 -0.53 15.69
CA VAL A 543 -6.05 -1.04 17.06
C VAL A 543 -6.71 -2.41 17.17
N ASP A 544 -5.97 -3.39 17.69
CA ASP A 544 -6.50 -4.76 17.83
C ASP A 544 -7.56 -4.88 18.94
N ALA A 545 -8.30 -6.00 18.92
CA ALA A 545 -9.31 -6.31 19.94
C ALA A 545 -8.76 -6.32 21.39
N LYS A 546 -7.45 -6.47 21.59
CA LYS A 546 -6.77 -6.44 22.90
C LYS A 546 -6.44 -5.01 23.33
N GLY A 547 -6.35 -4.06 22.40
CA GLY A 547 -5.97 -2.65 22.61
C GLY A 547 -4.51 -2.34 22.27
N ILE A 548 -3.85 -3.16 21.44
CA ILE A 548 -2.54 -2.87 20.85
C ILE A 548 -2.77 -1.98 19.62
N VAL A 549 -2.17 -0.79 19.59
CA VAL A 549 -2.23 0.12 18.43
C VAL A 549 -1.03 -0.10 17.51
N TYR A 550 -1.19 0.10 16.20
CA TYR A 550 -0.16 -0.03 15.17
C TYR A 550 -0.06 1.24 14.34
N VAL A 551 0.92 2.10 14.62
CA VAL A 551 0.98 3.46 14.07
C VAL A 551 2.08 3.57 13.01
N GLY A 552 1.75 4.09 11.83
CA GLY A 552 2.71 4.70 10.90
C GLY A 552 2.87 6.18 11.21
N ASP A 553 4.09 6.71 11.19
CA ASP A 553 4.34 8.14 11.44
C ASP A 553 5.61 8.63 10.72
N TYR A 554 5.64 9.93 10.43
CA TYR A 554 6.52 10.58 9.45
C TYR A 554 7.50 11.51 10.16
N SER A 555 8.59 11.92 9.50
CA SER A 555 9.43 13.06 9.91
C SER A 555 9.82 13.89 8.68
N PRO A 556 10.57 15.00 8.81
CA PRO A 556 10.57 16.08 7.84
C PRO A 556 11.45 15.78 6.64
N ASP A 557 11.40 16.70 5.69
CA ASP A 557 11.52 16.42 4.27
C ASP A 557 12.97 16.43 3.72
N SER A 558 13.98 16.62 4.58
CA SER A 558 15.40 16.62 4.17
C SER A 558 15.89 15.22 3.82
N ARG A 559 16.32 15.02 2.57
CA ARG A 559 16.87 13.73 2.08
C ARG A 559 18.31 13.45 2.52
N VAL A 560 19.00 14.41 3.15
CA VAL A 560 20.37 14.27 3.66
C VAL A 560 20.43 14.60 5.14
N PRO A 561 21.24 13.89 5.95
CA PRO A 561 21.39 14.22 7.37
C PRO A 561 22.46 15.31 7.59
N SER A 562 22.39 16.03 8.71
CA SER A 562 23.30 17.14 9.02
C SER A 562 23.75 17.18 10.48
N ALA A 563 25.05 17.37 10.67
CA ALA A 563 25.69 17.51 11.99
C ALA A 563 25.22 18.76 12.75
N THR A 564 24.61 19.73 12.05
CA THR A 564 24.13 20.99 12.62
C THR A 564 22.60 21.07 12.75
N ARG A 565 21.84 20.09 12.22
CA ARG A 565 20.37 20.11 12.21
C ARG A 565 19.70 18.80 12.67
N GLY A 566 20.28 17.63 12.37
CA GLY A 566 19.77 16.33 12.82
C GLY A 566 19.76 15.24 11.73
N PRO A 567 19.03 14.12 11.95
CA PRO A 567 18.90 13.05 10.97
C PRO A 567 18.12 13.46 9.71
N ASP A 568 18.31 12.65 8.66
CA ASP A 568 17.53 12.61 7.43
C ASP A 568 16.06 12.23 7.69
N GLY A 569 15.18 12.59 6.75
CA GLY A 569 13.75 12.30 6.81
C GLY A 569 13.47 10.80 6.91
N THR A 570 12.74 10.41 7.95
CA THR A 570 12.62 9.02 8.40
C THR A 570 11.15 8.66 8.64
N GLY A 571 10.69 7.55 8.06
CA GLY A 571 9.39 6.95 8.32
C GLY A 571 9.48 5.85 9.37
N ARG A 572 8.51 5.77 10.29
CA ARG A 572 8.50 4.80 11.40
C ARG A 572 7.21 4.02 11.44
N TRP A 573 7.34 2.81 11.97
CA TRP A 573 6.23 2.01 12.44
C TRP A 573 6.51 1.50 13.86
N PHE A 574 5.48 1.47 14.70
CA PHE A 574 5.56 0.87 16.02
C PHE A 574 4.21 0.32 16.47
N ALA A 575 4.27 -0.73 17.31
CA ALA A 575 3.11 -1.23 18.03
C ALA A 575 3.24 -0.99 19.55
N THR A 576 2.13 -0.68 20.23
CA THR A 576 2.11 -0.51 21.70
C THR A 576 0.74 -0.76 22.33
N ASP A 577 0.71 -1.32 23.54
CA ASP A 577 -0.45 -1.37 24.47
C ASP A 577 -0.35 -0.29 25.57
N LYS A 578 0.70 0.53 25.54
CA LYS A 578 1.10 1.50 26.59
C LYS A 578 1.14 2.93 26.07
N ALA A 579 0.74 3.85 26.94
CA ALA A 579 0.90 5.29 26.75
C ALA A 579 2.38 5.69 26.72
N GLY A 580 2.75 6.68 25.88
CA GLY A 580 4.14 7.12 25.73
C GLY A 580 4.31 8.38 24.89
N ASN A 581 5.52 8.94 24.92
CA ASN A 581 5.94 10.06 24.08
C ASN A 581 6.88 9.52 22.98
N TYR A 582 6.59 9.81 21.72
CA TYR A 582 7.42 9.43 20.57
C TYR A 582 8.30 10.57 20.03
N GLY A 583 8.33 11.71 20.74
CA GLY A 583 9.45 12.63 20.74
C GLY A 583 9.45 13.77 19.72
N TRP A 584 8.56 13.75 18.72
CA TRP A 584 8.42 14.87 17.78
C TRP A 584 8.01 16.17 18.52
N PRO A 585 8.62 17.34 18.25
CA PRO A 585 9.58 17.63 17.18
C PRO A 585 11.07 17.50 17.55
N TYR A 586 11.39 17.16 18.80
CA TYR A 586 12.76 17.17 19.33
C TYR A 586 13.60 15.94 18.96
N CYS A 587 12.98 14.77 18.93
CA CYS A 587 13.65 13.49 18.75
C CYS A 587 12.80 12.54 17.93
N TYR A 588 13.43 11.86 16.99
CA TYR A 588 12.81 10.82 16.20
C TYR A 588 12.79 9.46 16.92
N SER A 589 13.83 9.20 17.70
CA SER A 589 13.95 8.05 18.62
C SER A 589 14.79 8.47 19.84
N PRO A 590 14.89 7.64 20.90
CA PRO A 590 15.75 7.90 22.06
C PRO A 590 17.25 8.08 21.74
N SER A 591 17.67 7.73 20.52
CA SER A 591 19.06 7.84 20.04
C SER A 591 19.22 8.71 18.76
N LEU A 592 18.13 9.32 18.29
CA LEU A 592 18.10 10.19 17.11
C LEU A 592 17.44 11.54 17.49
N PRO A 593 18.17 12.43 18.18
CA PRO A 593 17.75 13.81 18.41
C PRO A 593 17.92 14.66 17.14
N TYR A 594 17.07 15.67 16.99
CA TYR A 594 17.41 16.85 16.17
C TYR A 594 18.35 17.77 16.95
N ILE A 595 18.95 18.73 16.26
CA ILE A 595 19.77 19.78 16.86
C ILE A 595 18.89 21.01 17.08
N ASP A 596 18.97 21.58 18.29
CA ASP A 596 18.37 22.86 18.62
C ASP A 596 18.88 23.96 17.67
N PHE A 597 18.00 24.77 17.10
CA PHE A 597 18.34 25.71 16.03
C PHE A 597 17.57 27.01 16.15
N ASP A 598 18.29 28.09 16.44
CA ASP A 598 17.75 29.45 16.49
C ASP A 598 17.55 29.96 15.06
N PHE A 599 16.30 30.06 14.62
CA PHE A 599 15.92 30.54 13.29
C PHE A 599 16.20 32.04 13.07
N VAL A 600 16.31 32.85 14.13
CA VAL A 600 16.59 34.30 14.05
C VAL A 600 18.08 34.55 13.82
N THR A 601 18.96 33.83 14.51
CA THR A 601 20.42 33.94 14.30
C THR A 601 20.97 32.95 13.28
N ARG A 602 20.17 31.94 12.88
CA ARG A 602 20.55 30.75 12.11
C ARG A 602 21.76 30.02 12.71
N THR A 603 21.76 29.85 14.03
CA THR A 603 22.82 29.14 14.77
C THR A 603 22.30 27.87 15.44
N SER A 604 23.14 26.83 15.43
CA SER A 604 22.85 25.53 16.03
C SER A 604 23.36 25.45 17.47
N GLY A 605 22.50 25.01 18.37
CA GLY A 605 22.78 24.72 19.77
C GLY A 605 23.26 23.27 19.99
N ALA A 606 22.61 22.59 20.93
CA ALA A 606 22.93 21.20 21.29
C ALA A 606 21.90 20.20 20.73
N PRO A 607 22.24 18.90 20.62
CA PRO A 607 21.23 17.87 20.37
C PRO A 607 20.21 17.81 21.52
N PHE A 608 18.92 17.65 21.19
CA PHE A 608 17.87 17.57 22.21
C PHE A 608 18.01 16.34 23.14
N ASN A 609 17.64 16.52 24.41
CA ASN A 609 17.69 15.44 25.41
C ASN A 609 16.47 14.50 25.30
N CYS A 610 16.55 13.47 24.47
CA CYS A 610 15.46 12.49 24.31
C CYS A 610 15.11 11.72 25.61
N GLY A 611 15.97 11.73 26.63
CA GLY A 611 15.69 11.13 27.94
C GLY A 611 14.72 11.94 28.81
N ALA A 612 14.64 13.25 28.58
CA ALA A 612 13.67 14.18 29.18
C ALA A 612 13.64 15.46 28.33
N PRO A 613 12.87 15.48 27.22
CA PRO A 613 12.82 16.63 26.32
C PRO A 613 12.28 17.86 27.05
N VAL A 614 12.77 19.03 26.66
CA VAL A 614 12.34 20.32 27.20
C VAL A 614 11.57 21.04 26.10
N ASN A 615 10.41 21.58 26.46
CA ASN A 615 9.58 22.42 25.61
C ASN A 615 9.49 23.81 26.25
N ASP A 616 10.42 24.69 25.86
CA ASP A 616 10.51 26.08 26.30
C ASP A 616 9.85 27.08 25.34
N SER A 617 9.28 26.61 24.21
CA SER A 617 8.63 27.46 23.22
C SER A 617 7.69 28.46 23.89
N PRO A 618 7.69 29.74 23.47
CA PRO A 618 6.75 30.74 23.98
C PRO A 618 5.27 30.38 23.68
N ARG A 619 5.03 29.37 22.83
CA ARG A 619 3.71 28.84 22.46
C ARG A 619 3.29 27.62 23.31
N ASN A 620 4.15 27.09 24.18
CA ASN A 620 3.84 25.93 25.02
C ASN A 620 2.87 26.27 26.17
N THR A 621 1.63 25.79 26.09
CA THR A 621 0.64 25.95 27.14
C THR A 621 0.68 24.85 28.21
N GLY A 622 1.43 23.76 28.01
CA GLY A 622 1.51 22.57 28.85
C GLY A 622 2.69 22.51 29.82
N LEU A 623 3.24 21.30 29.99
CA LEU A 623 4.42 21.01 30.80
C LEU A 623 5.71 21.39 30.03
N ARG A 624 6.71 21.95 30.74
CA ARG A 624 8.03 22.26 30.15
C ARG A 624 8.95 21.05 30.06
N VAL A 625 8.86 20.07 30.96
CA VAL A 625 9.66 18.84 30.90
C VAL A 625 8.75 17.69 30.52
N LEU A 626 9.04 17.07 29.38
CA LEU A 626 8.20 16.05 28.76
C LEU A 626 8.57 14.64 29.26
N PRO A 627 7.67 13.64 29.13
CA PRO A 627 8.03 12.25 29.30
C PRO A 627 9.20 11.86 28.37
N LYS A 628 10.04 10.92 28.80
CA LYS A 628 11.11 10.34 27.98
C LYS A 628 10.55 9.85 26.63
N VAL A 629 11.38 9.89 25.59
CA VAL A 629 11.03 9.33 24.29
C VAL A 629 11.01 7.79 24.38
N GLU A 630 10.06 7.17 23.69
CA GLU A 630 9.95 5.72 23.51
C GLU A 630 10.57 5.27 22.17
N GLN A 631 11.00 4.01 22.11
CA GLN A 631 11.73 3.46 20.97
C GLN A 631 10.76 2.89 19.91
N PRO A 632 10.70 3.43 18.68
CA PRO A 632 9.97 2.77 17.58
C PRO A 632 10.61 1.42 17.22
N GLN A 633 9.82 0.50 16.64
CA GLN A 633 10.26 -0.87 16.35
C GLN A 633 10.84 -1.04 14.94
N PHE A 634 10.42 -0.16 14.02
CA PHE A 634 10.81 -0.11 12.62
C PHE A 634 10.99 1.34 12.20
N TRP A 635 12.07 1.66 11.50
CA TRP A 635 12.24 2.97 10.87
C TRP A 635 13.23 2.91 9.68
N TYR A 636 13.01 3.79 8.70
CA TYR A 636 13.70 3.81 7.41
C TYR A 636 13.69 5.22 6.79
N THR A 637 14.65 5.52 5.91
CA THR A 637 14.73 6.78 5.14
C THR A 637 14.50 6.53 3.64
N PHE A 638 14.50 7.61 2.85
CA PHE A 638 14.40 7.59 1.37
C PHE A 638 15.34 6.54 0.72
N ASP A 639 16.58 6.49 1.17
CA ASP A 639 17.68 5.64 0.66
C ASP A 639 17.60 4.15 1.02
N ALA A 640 16.52 3.68 1.64
CA ALA A 640 16.50 2.36 2.26
C ALA A 640 17.60 2.22 3.34
N ARG A 641 17.60 3.12 4.32
CA ARG A 641 18.55 3.06 5.45
C ARG A 641 17.82 3.19 6.78
N THR A 642 18.24 2.44 7.80
CA THR A 642 17.78 2.60 9.18
C THR A 642 18.80 3.46 9.94
N PRO A 643 18.59 4.78 10.11
CA PRO A 643 19.55 5.65 10.78
C PRO A 643 19.79 5.24 12.24
N CYS A 644 20.98 5.52 12.74
CA CYS A 644 21.49 5.04 14.02
C CYS A 644 22.22 6.15 14.79
N ALA A 645 22.57 5.91 16.06
CA ALA A 645 23.11 6.94 16.94
C ALA A 645 24.35 7.65 16.33
N GLY A 646 24.21 8.93 16.01
CA GLY A 646 25.26 9.74 15.39
C GLY A 646 25.45 9.52 13.88
N SER A 647 24.51 8.89 13.17
CA SER A 647 24.57 8.73 11.70
C SER A 647 24.47 10.06 10.93
N TYR A 648 24.09 11.14 11.61
CA TYR A 648 24.02 12.50 11.08
C TYR A 648 25.29 13.33 11.30
N LEU A 649 26.32 12.77 11.96
CA LEU A 649 27.61 13.43 12.09
C LEU A 649 28.42 13.28 10.81
N GLU A 650 29.22 14.29 10.46
CA GLU A 650 30.14 14.28 9.28
C GLU A 650 31.04 13.03 9.25
N ASN A 651 31.40 12.53 10.43
CA ASN A 651 32.16 11.28 10.61
C ASN A 651 31.36 10.37 11.56
N PRO A 652 30.44 9.52 11.06
CA PRO A 652 29.64 8.63 11.90
C PRO A 652 30.51 7.65 12.70
N PRO A 653 30.19 7.37 13.97
CA PRO A 653 31.02 6.50 14.84
C PRO A 653 30.95 5.01 14.44
N ALA A 654 29.94 4.61 13.67
CA ALA A 654 29.77 3.30 13.07
C ALA A 654 28.86 3.40 11.84
N GLY A 655 28.92 2.40 10.95
CA GLY A 655 27.88 2.20 9.94
C GLY A 655 26.63 1.59 10.56
N CYS A 656 25.45 2.00 10.11
CA CYS A 656 24.18 1.45 10.58
C CYS A 656 23.87 0.12 9.87
N ASP A 657 23.45 -0.92 10.62
CA ASP A 657 22.93 -2.14 9.99
C ASP A 657 21.54 -1.86 9.40
N PHE A 658 21.40 -2.05 8.08
CA PHE A 658 20.09 -1.98 7.47
C PHE A 658 19.35 -3.30 7.69
N LYS A 659 18.30 -3.22 8.50
CA LYS A 659 17.62 -4.38 9.06
C LYS A 659 16.61 -5.02 8.09
N TRP A 660 16.00 -4.23 7.21
CA TRP A 660 14.82 -4.63 6.44
C TRP A 660 14.85 -4.17 4.97
N PRO A 661 15.80 -4.64 4.14
CA PRO A 661 15.97 -4.18 2.75
C PRO A 661 14.80 -4.42 1.80
N VAL A 662 13.82 -5.23 2.20
CA VAL A 662 12.56 -5.44 1.50
C VAL A 662 11.75 -4.14 1.28
N ILE A 663 11.90 -3.11 2.13
CA ILE A 663 11.19 -1.82 2.00
C ILE A 663 11.60 -1.00 0.75
N GLY A 664 12.74 -1.33 0.14
CA GLY A 664 13.28 -0.62 -1.02
C GLY A 664 13.65 0.85 -0.77
N THR A 665 13.90 1.59 -1.85
CA THR A 665 14.08 3.05 -1.88
C THR A 665 12.80 3.76 -2.35
N GLY A 666 12.74 5.09 -2.22
CA GLY A 666 11.65 5.94 -2.74
C GLY A 666 11.37 7.11 -1.80
N GLY A 667 10.13 7.63 -1.80
CA GLY A 667 9.67 8.60 -0.81
C GLY A 667 9.60 8.03 0.61
N VAL A 668 8.95 8.73 1.54
CA VAL A 668 8.74 8.25 2.92
C VAL A 668 7.28 8.44 3.32
N GLY A 669 6.45 7.42 3.06
CA GLY A 669 4.99 7.43 3.21
C GLY A 669 4.41 6.34 4.14
N PRO A 670 4.83 6.22 5.42
CA PRO A 670 4.43 5.13 6.30
C PRO A 670 2.95 5.19 6.73
N MET A 671 2.11 4.35 6.13
CA MET A 671 0.73 4.13 6.55
C MET A 671 0.63 2.94 7.50
N GLY A 672 0.12 3.17 8.71
CA GLY A 672 -0.36 2.08 9.57
C GLY A 672 -1.57 1.38 8.95
N GLY A 673 -1.96 0.24 9.50
CA GLY A 673 -3.02 -0.59 8.94
C GLY A 673 -3.33 -1.82 9.78
N PRO A 674 -4.29 -2.65 9.32
CA PRO A 674 -4.98 -3.61 10.17
C PRO A 674 -4.17 -4.88 10.47
N ILE A 675 -4.44 -5.51 11.61
CA ILE A 675 -3.88 -6.82 11.96
C ILE A 675 -4.76 -7.98 11.47
N TYR A 676 -4.17 -8.93 10.75
CA TYR A 676 -4.90 -10.13 10.37
C TYR A 676 -5.03 -11.09 11.56
N SER A 677 -6.28 -11.45 11.87
CA SER A 677 -6.63 -12.54 12.78
C SER A 677 -7.40 -13.60 12.00
N TYR A 678 -6.80 -14.77 11.84
CA TYR A 678 -7.40 -15.92 11.20
C TYR A 678 -8.56 -16.46 12.06
N ASP A 679 -9.74 -16.56 11.46
CA ASP A 679 -10.85 -17.28 12.06
C ASP A 679 -10.95 -18.71 11.48
N PRO A 680 -10.68 -19.77 12.26
CA PRO A 680 -10.88 -21.15 11.83
C PRO A 680 -12.36 -21.55 11.69
N ALA A 681 -13.30 -20.79 12.28
CA ALA A 681 -14.74 -21.06 12.17
C ALA A 681 -15.38 -20.48 10.89
N SER A 682 -14.85 -19.36 10.36
CA SER A 682 -15.33 -18.74 9.13
C SER A 682 -15.30 -19.70 7.95
N THR A 683 -16.44 -19.83 7.28
CA THR A 683 -16.63 -20.67 6.08
C THR A 683 -16.29 -19.94 4.78
N SER A 684 -15.70 -18.74 4.85
CA SER A 684 -15.24 -18.02 3.66
C SER A 684 -14.14 -18.78 2.95
N GLU A 685 -14.31 -19.01 1.64
CA GLU A 685 -13.29 -19.59 0.77
C GLU A 685 -12.30 -18.54 0.22
N VAL A 686 -12.53 -17.24 0.49
CA VAL A 686 -11.68 -16.12 0.04
C VAL A 686 -10.80 -15.52 1.14
N LYS A 687 -10.99 -15.96 2.40
CA LYS A 687 -10.26 -15.47 3.57
C LYS A 687 -8.76 -15.73 3.45
N PHE A 688 -7.94 -14.80 3.95
CA PHE A 688 -6.49 -14.99 3.98
C PHE A 688 -6.09 -16.25 4.79
N PRO A 689 -4.97 -16.91 4.43
CA PRO A 689 -4.54 -18.13 5.09
C PRO A 689 -3.96 -17.85 6.49
N GLU A 690 -4.01 -18.85 7.38
CA GLU A 690 -3.47 -18.78 8.75
C GLU A 690 -1.98 -18.39 8.80
N TYR A 691 -1.25 -18.56 7.70
CA TYR A 691 0.10 -18.02 7.48
C TYR A 691 0.22 -16.53 7.87
N TYR A 692 -0.83 -15.71 7.71
CA TYR A 692 -0.83 -14.29 8.07
C TYR A 692 -1.28 -13.98 9.51
N GLN A 693 -1.54 -14.97 10.37
CA GLN A 693 -1.96 -14.74 11.75
C GLN A 693 -0.97 -13.82 12.51
N ASN A 694 -1.48 -12.72 13.06
CA ASN A 694 -0.72 -11.63 13.68
C ASN A 694 0.23 -10.83 12.76
N ALA A 695 0.07 -10.94 11.43
CA ALA A 695 0.67 -10.00 10.49
C ALA A 695 -0.14 -8.69 10.48
N VAL A 696 0.54 -7.56 10.58
CA VAL A 696 -0.05 -6.22 10.48
C VAL A 696 0.22 -5.70 9.08
N VAL A 697 -0.81 -5.24 8.38
CA VAL A 697 -0.68 -4.61 7.07
C VAL A 697 -0.08 -3.21 7.25
N PHE A 698 0.91 -2.88 6.44
CA PHE A 698 1.57 -1.58 6.41
C PHE A 698 1.63 -1.09 4.97
N GLY A 699 1.09 0.09 4.70
CA GLY A 699 1.18 0.74 3.40
C GLY A 699 2.41 1.64 3.32
N GLU A 700 3.00 1.74 2.13
CA GLU A 700 3.98 2.77 1.80
C GLU A 700 3.40 3.61 0.66
N PHE A 701 2.80 4.74 1.04
CA PHE A 701 2.05 5.65 0.17
C PHE A 701 2.89 6.16 -1.01
N THR A 702 4.18 6.40 -0.77
CA THR A 702 5.11 7.03 -1.73
C THR A 702 5.94 6.03 -2.53
N ARG A 703 5.59 4.75 -2.46
CA ARG A 703 6.33 3.64 -3.10
C ARG A 703 5.41 2.56 -3.65
N ASP A 704 4.10 2.76 -3.58
CA ASP A 704 3.02 1.94 -4.15
C ASP A 704 3.05 0.47 -3.74
N LYS A 705 3.35 0.25 -2.45
CA LYS A 705 3.64 -1.08 -1.88
C LYS A 705 2.93 -1.30 -0.56
N ILE A 706 2.47 -2.53 -0.38
CA ILE A 706 1.95 -3.04 0.89
C ILE A 706 2.94 -4.06 1.46
N PHE A 707 3.08 -4.09 2.78
CA PHE A 707 3.97 -4.98 3.52
C PHE A 707 3.21 -5.69 4.65
N MET A 708 3.68 -6.89 5.01
CA MET A 708 3.14 -7.68 6.11
C MET A 708 4.15 -7.69 7.26
N MET A 709 3.93 -6.81 8.24
CA MET A 709 4.74 -6.65 9.45
C MET A 709 4.41 -7.79 10.43
N ARG A 710 5.29 -8.79 10.53
CA ARG A 710 5.02 -10.02 11.28
C ARG A 710 5.23 -9.84 12.78
N THR A 711 4.18 -9.98 13.59
CA THR A 711 4.28 -9.83 15.06
C THR A 711 4.15 -11.16 15.82
N ASP A 712 4.62 -11.17 17.06
CA ASP A 712 4.44 -12.27 18.03
C ASP A 712 3.01 -12.37 18.63
N GLY A 713 2.03 -11.65 18.08
CA GLY A 713 0.68 -11.53 18.63
C GLY A 713 0.56 -10.62 19.87
N ARG A 714 1.68 -10.04 20.33
CA ARG A 714 1.80 -9.08 21.44
C ARG A 714 2.38 -7.74 20.97
N GLY A 715 2.47 -7.54 19.66
CA GLY A 715 3.00 -6.32 19.03
C GLY A 715 4.52 -6.29 18.86
N THR A 716 5.28 -7.36 19.18
CA THR A 716 6.72 -7.38 18.93
C THR A 716 6.99 -7.70 17.45
N LEU A 717 7.64 -6.81 16.70
CA LEU A 717 8.01 -7.06 15.31
C LEU A 717 9.10 -8.13 15.19
N THR A 718 8.84 -9.14 14.36
CA THR A 718 9.71 -10.32 14.14
C THR A 718 10.19 -10.48 12.70
N GLY A 719 9.52 -9.88 11.73
CA GLY A 719 9.88 -9.97 10.31
C GLY A 719 9.11 -8.94 9.47
N VAL A 720 9.65 -8.61 8.31
CA VAL A 720 8.99 -7.78 7.29
C VAL A 720 9.08 -8.51 5.95
N GLU A 721 7.94 -8.65 5.26
CA GLU A 721 7.85 -9.15 3.89
C GLU A 721 6.99 -8.19 3.04
N GLN A 722 7.34 -7.99 1.76
CA GLN A 722 6.48 -7.28 0.82
C GLN A 722 5.28 -8.17 0.48
N PHE A 723 4.09 -7.58 0.49
CA PHE A 723 2.87 -8.24 0.05
C PHE A 723 2.71 -8.09 -1.46
N LEU A 724 2.32 -9.18 -2.12
CA LEU A 724 2.16 -9.33 -3.57
C LEU A 724 3.21 -8.59 -4.46
N PRO A 725 4.53 -8.87 -4.34
CA PRO A 725 5.55 -8.25 -5.18
C PRO A 725 5.23 -8.31 -6.68
N GLY A 726 5.24 -7.16 -7.35
CA GLY A 726 4.86 -7.01 -8.76
C GLY A 726 3.42 -6.56 -9.00
N VAL A 727 2.58 -6.54 -7.95
CA VAL A 727 1.35 -5.72 -7.93
C VAL A 727 1.74 -4.30 -7.50
N VAL A 728 1.16 -3.31 -8.19
CA VAL A 728 1.20 -1.90 -7.78
C VAL A 728 -0.03 -1.62 -6.92
N PHE A 729 0.16 -0.91 -5.83
CA PHE A 729 -0.92 -0.42 -4.98
C PHE A 729 -0.87 1.11 -4.99
N ASP A 730 -1.71 1.75 -5.79
CA ASP A 730 -1.51 3.14 -6.22
C ASP A 730 -1.81 4.11 -5.06
N ASN A 731 -0.74 4.55 -4.36
CA ASN A 731 -0.76 5.26 -3.09
C ASN A 731 -1.77 4.69 -2.04
N PRO A 732 -1.46 3.58 -1.32
CA PRO A 732 -2.41 2.94 -0.40
C PRO A 732 -2.81 3.86 0.76
N MET A 733 -4.09 4.20 0.84
CA MET A 733 -4.62 5.27 1.69
C MET A 733 -5.38 4.77 2.93
N ASP A 734 -6.17 3.70 2.83
CA ASP A 734 -6.83 3.06 3.99
C ASP A 734 -7.09 1.58 3.71
N MET A 735 -7.11 0.74 4.75
CA MET A 735 -7.12 -0.72 4.67
C MET A 735 -7.91 -1.34 5.84
N GLU A 736 -8.78 -2.31 5.56
CA GLU A 736 -9.54 -3.01 6.60
C GLU A 736 -9.85 -4.46 6.22
N PHE A 737 -9.81 -5.39 7.19
CA PHE A 737 -10.21 -6.78 6.94
C PHE A 737 -11.73 -6.93 7.14
N GLY A 738 -12.41 -7.42 6.09
CA GLY A 738 -13.85 -7.66 6.13
C GLY A 738 -14.24 -8.90 6.93
N PRO A 739 -15.54 -9.09 7.21
CA PRO A 739 -16.05 -10.28 7.91
C PRO A 739 -15.89 -11.59 7.11
N ASP A 740 -15.62 -11.49 5.81
CA ASP A 740 -15.24 -12.60 4.94
C ASP A 740 -13.74 -12.95 5.01
N GLY A 741 -12.93 -12.17 5.74
CA GLY A 741 -11.48 -12.33 5.86
C GLY A 741 -10.68 -11.88 4.64
N SER A 742 -11.28 -11.12 3.72
CA SER A 742 -10.59 -10.41 2.63
C SER A 742 -10.05 -9.07 3.10
N LEU A 743 -8.99 -8.57 2.46
CA LEU A 743 -8.43 -7.24 2.73
C LEU A 743 -9.04 -6.21 1.78
N TYR A 744 -9.85 -5.31 2.30
CA TYR A 744 -10.35 -4.15 1.56
C TYR A 744 -9.30 -3.05 1.59
N LEU A 745 -9.15 -2.34 0.49
CA LEU A 745 -8.10 -1.36 0.24
C LEU A 745 -8.70 -0.14 -0.48
N LEU A 746 -8.32 1.05 -0.02
CA LEU A 746 -8.61 2.33 -0.64
C LEU A 746 -7.29 2.92 -1.15
N GLU A 747 -7.26 3.29 -2.42
CA GLU A 747 -6.08 3.75 -3.16
C GLU A 747 -6.33 5.19 -3.65
N TYR A 748 -5.39 6.09 -3.37
CA TYR A 748 -5.53 7.53 -3.64
C TYR A 748 -5.20 7.90 -5.09
N GLY A 749 -4.30 7.14 -5.73
CA GLY A 749 -3.88 7.32 -7.12
C GLY A 749 -3.03 8.56 -7.37
N ASP A 750 -2.25 8.54 -8.46
CA ASP A 750 -1.36 9.61 -8.87
C ASP A 750 -2.14 10.87 -9.28
N GLY A 751 -1.90 11.97 -8.57
CA GLY A 751 -2.51 13.27 -8.85
C GLY A 751 -2.88 14.06 -7.59
N PHE A 752 -3.75 15.06 -7.76
CA PHE A 752 -4.12 16.01 -6.70
C PHE A 752 -5.43 16.75 -6.98
N PHE A 753 -6.28 16.89 -5.95
CA PHE A 753 -7.47 17.78 -5.90
C PHE A 753 -8.49 17.59 -7.03
N ARG A 754 -8.68 16.33 -7.40
CA ARG A 754 -9.69 15.79 -8.31
C ARG A 754 -9.89 14.31 -7.99
N ALA A 755 -10.82 13.64 -8.67
CA ALA A 755 -10.74 12.19 -8.80
C ALA A 755 -9.51 11.83 -9.65
N ASN A 756 -8.54 11.15 -9.05
CA ASN A 756 -7.34 10.66 -9.76
C ASN A 756 -7.74 9.44 -10.63
N PRO A 757 -7.17 9.27 -11.85
CA PRO A 757 -7.69 8.31 -12.85
C PRO A 757 -7.55 6.82 -12.49
N ASP A 758 -6.80 6.54 -11.44
CA ASP A 758 -6.32 5.25 -10.93
C ASP A 758 -6.75 5.00 -9.46
N ALA A 759 -7.26 6.04 -8.78
CA ALA A 759 -7.87 5.94 -7.47
C ALA A 759 -8.99 4.91 -7.48
N GLN A 760 -9.02 4.03 -6.47
CA GLN A 760 -10.03 2.97 -6.42
C GLN A 760 -10.34 2.50 -5.00
N LEU A 761 -11.57 2.02 -4.81
CA LEU A 761 -11.87 1.03 -3.78
C LEU A 761 -11.64 -0.34 -4.38
N SER A 762 -10.79 -1.15 -3.78
CA SER A 762 -10.50 -2.52 -4.21
C SER A 762 -10.60 -3.52 -3.05
N VAL A 763 -10.70 -4.81 -3.37
CA VAL A 763 -10.60 -5.91 -2.38
C VAL A 763 -9.61 -6.96 -2.86
N ILE A 764 -8.73 -7.36 -1.96
CA ILE A 764 -7.74 -8.40 -2.17
C ILE A 764 -8.24 -9.67 -1.50
N ARG A 765 -8.39 -10.74 -2.30
CA ARG A 765 -8.91 -12.05 -1.89
C ARG A 765 -7.85 -13.12 -2.05
N TYR A 766 -7.90 -14.15 -1.20
CA TYR A 766 -7.08 -15.35 -1.35
C TYR A 766 -7.89 -16.45 -2.04
N VAL A 767 -7.51 -16.82 -3.27
CA VAL A 767 -8.32 -17.67 -4.16
C VAL A 767 -7.51 -18.87 -4.64
N LYS A 768 -7.76 -20.03 -4.02
CA LYS A 768 -7.22 -21.32 -4.46
C LYS A 768 -8.08 -21.94 -5.58
N GLY A 769 -7.91 -21.45 -6.80
CA GLY A 769 -8.60 -22.01 -7.97
C GLY A 769 -8.61 -21.05 -9.14
N LYS A 770 -9.73 -20.97 -9.84
CA LYS A 770 -9.96 -19.92 -10.83
C LYS A 770 -10.18 -18.58 -10.16
N ARG A 771 -9.53 -17.54 -10.67
CA ARG A 771 -9.69 -16.14 -10.26
C ARG A 771 -10.89 -15.53 -10.98
N SER A 772 -11.35 -14.40 -10.47
CA SER A 772 -12.46 -13.64 -11.06
C SER A 772 -11.95 -12.86 -12.28
N PRO A 773 -12.78 -12.66 -13.33
CA PRO A 773 -12.39 -11.84 -14.47
C PRO A 773 -12.16 -10.38 -14.04
N VAL A 774 -11.38 -9.63 -14.80
CA VAL A 774 -11.18 -8.19 -14.61
C VAL A 774 -12.12 -7.44 -15.54
N ALA A 775 -12.96 -6.59 -14.97
CA ALA A 775 -13.82 -5.68 -15.71
C ALA A 775 -13.14 -4.32 -15.95
N LYS A 776 -13.49 -3.68 -17.07
CA LYS A 776 -13.25 -2.26 -17.34
C LYS A 776 -14.50 -1.67 -18.00
N LEU A 777 -14.89 -0.46 -17.61
CA LEU A 777 -16.15 0.19 -18.00
C LEU A 777 -15.89 1.66 -18.36
N ASP A 778 -15.87 1.97 -19.65
CA ASP A 778 -15.90 3.36 -20.13
C ASP A 778 -17.33 3.76 -20.52
N ALA A 779 -17.66 5.03 -20.31
CA ALA A 779 -18.90 5.66 -20.76
C ALA A 779 -18.62 7.07 -21.30
N THR A 780 -19.22 7.47 -22.42
CA THR A 780 -19.05 8.82 -22.99
C THR A 780 -20.28 9.28 -23.79
N PRO A 781 -20.83 10.48 -23.50
CA PRO A 781 -20.59 11.30 -22.31
C PRO A 781 -21.22 10.67 -21.04
N THR A 782 -20.77 11.06 -19.86
CA THR A 782 -21.41 10.68 -18.57
C THR A 782 -22.50 11.65 -18.12
N SER A 783 -22.67 12.79 -18.81
CA SER A 783 -23.72 13.77 -18.51
C SER A 783 -24.21 14.51 -19.75
N GLY A 784 -25.37 15.15 -19.65
CA GLY A 784 -25.95 16.00 -20.69
C GLY A 784 -27.47 16.03 -20.70
N SER A 785 -28.05 17.02 -21.40
CA SER A 785 -29.51 17.18 -21.53
C SER A 785 -30.19 16.03 -22.29
N ALA A 786 -31.44 15.68 -21.92
CA ALA A 786 -32.19 14.62 -22.60
C ALA A 786 -32.65 15.02 -24.03
N PRO A 787 -32.68 14.08 -25.01
CA PRO A 787 -32.29 12.67 -24.89
C PRO A 787 -30.78 12.46 -25.04
N LEU A 788 -30.14 11.93 -24.00
CA LEU A 788 -28.70 11.71 -23.96
C LEU A 788 -28.35 10.33 -24.54
N THR A 789 -27.54 10.29 -25.60
CA THR A 789 -27.04 9.03 -26.16
C THR A 789 -25.61 8.79 -25.71
N VAL A 790 -25.42 7.79 -24.86
CA VAL A 790 -24.13 7.40 -24.28
C VAL A 790 -23.57 6.21 -25.07
N ARG A 791 -22.27 6.25 -25.34
CA ARG A 791 -21.49 5.12 -25.84
C ARG A 791 -20.76 4.48 -24.66
N PHE A 792 -20.79 3.17 -24.60
CA PHE A 792 -20.11 2.40 -23.57
C PHE A 792 -19.02 1.52 -24.19
N SER A 793 -18.04 1.11 -23.39
CA SER A 793 -16.97 0.20 -23.80
C SER A 793 -16.56 -0.70 -22.65
N SER A 794 -16.41 -2.00 -22.93
CA SER A 794 -15.79 -2.98 -22.03
C SER A 794 -14.30 -3.22 -22.35
N ALA A 795 -13.68 -2.36 -23.17
CA ALA A 795 -12.31 -2.55 -23.64
C ALA A 795 -11.31 -2.61 -22.47
N GLY A 796 -10.36 -3.53 -22.56
CA GLY A 796 -9.44 -3.82 -21.45
C GLY A 796 -9.98 -4.77 -20.39
N SER A 797 -11.24 -5.22 -20.47
CA SER A 797 -11.71 -6.38 -19.70
C SER A 797 -11.01 -7.66 -20.17
N TYR A 798 -10.61 -8.54 -19.25
CA TYR A 798 -9.92 -9.80 -19.55
C TYR A 798 -10.12 -10.83 -18.42
N ASP A 799 -9.80 -12.10 -18.68
CA ASP A 799 -9.65 -13.10 -17.61
C ASP A 799 -8.16 -13.35 -17.31
N PRO A 800 -7.73 -13.36 -16.04
CA PRO A 800 -6.32 -13.56 -15.70
C PRO A 800 -5.84 -15.02 -15.77
N ASP A 801 -6.73 -16.01 -15.94
CA ASP A 801 -6.38 -17.42 -16.00
C ASP A 801 -6.33 -17.98 -17.45
N PRO A 802 -5.23 -18.64 -17.84
CA PRO A 802 -5.09 -19.18 -19.19
C PRO A 802 -6.22 -20.16 -19.57
N GLY A 803 -6.90 -19.83 -20.68
CA GLY A 803 -7.91 -20.68 -21.32
C GLY A 803 -9.36 -20.34 -20.98
N GLU A 804 -9.64 -19.41 -20.07
CA GLU A 804 -11.00 -18.89 -19.88
C GLU A 804 -11.42 -17.90 -20.97
N SER A 805 -12.73 -17.75 -21.16
CA SER A 805 -13.33 -16.78 -22.08
C SER A 805 -14.38 -15.93 -21.36
N ILE A 806 -14.32 -14.61 -21.53
CA ILE A 806 -15.28 -13.68 -20.91
C ILE A 806 -16.49 -13.38 -21.79
N SER A 807 -17.56 -12.97 -21.13
CA SER A 807 -18.84 -12.52 -21.71
C SER A 807 -19.34 -11.29 -20.96
N TYR A 808 -20.18 -10.48 -21.61
CA TYR A 808 -20.65 -9.18 -21.11
C TYR A 808 -22.16 -9.17 -20.91
N ALA A 809 -22.61 -8.52 -19.84
CA ALA A 809 -24.00 -8.15 -19.64
C ALA A 809 -24.08 -6.70 -19.16
N TRP A 810 -24.75 -5.86 -19.95
CA TRP A 810 -25.00 -4.45 -19.65
C TRP A 810 -26.45 -4.26 -19.18
N ASP A 811 -26.62 -3.46 -18.13
CA ASP A 811 -27.90 -3.05 -17.55
C ASP A 811 -27.80 -1.53 -17.35
N PHE A 812 -28.40 -0.74 -18.24
CA PHE A 812 -28.13 0.71 -18.35
C PHE A 812 -28.92 1.56 -17.33
N THR A 813 -29.94 0.96 -16.70
CA THR A 813 -30.81 1.55 -15.68
C THR A 813 -30.55 1.01 -14.27
N SER A 814 -29.84 -0.12 -14.17
CA SER A 814 -29.72 -0.95 -12.97
C SER A 814 -31.04 -1.50 -12.42
N ASP A 815 -32.02 -1.76 -13.30
CA ASP A 815 -33.29 -2.37 -12.91
C ASP A 815 -33.27 -3.91 -12.83
N GLY A 816 -32.16 -4.54 -13.22
CA GLY A 816 -31.97 -5.99 -13.22
C GLY A 816 -32.23 -6.66 -14.57
N THR A 817 -32.62 -5.89 -15.58
CA THR A 817 -32.72 -6.35 -16.98
C THR A 817 -31.37 -6.24 -17.68
N VAL A 818 -31.00 -7.22 -18.51
CA VAL A 818 -29.83 -7.12 -19.40
C VAL A 818 -30.26 -6.54 -20.74
N ASP A 819 -29.83 -5.31 -21.03
CA ASP A 819 -30.12 -4.57 -22.26
C ASP A 819 -29.22 -5.00 -23.43
N SER A 820 -27.96 -5.36 -23.15
CA SER A 820 -26.96 -5.68 -24.18
C SER A 820 -25.89 -6.67 -23.72
N ALA A 821 -25.30 -7.39 -24.68
CA ALA A 821 -24.12 -8.22 -24.51
C ALA A 821 -22.98 -7.86 -25.51
N ASP A 822 -23.14 -6.74 -26.23
CA ASP A 822 -22.10 -6.19 -27.11
C ASP A 822 -20.96 -5.56 -26.27
N PRO A 823 -19.67 -5.73 -26.61
CA PRO A 823 -18.57 -5.07 -25.90
C PRO A 823 -18.52 -3.53 -26.04
N ALA A 824 -19.16 -2.94 -27.04
CA ALA A 824 -19.16 -1.49 -27.28
C ALA A 824 -20.56 -0.94 -27.65
N PRO A 825 -21.56 -1.05 -26.75
CA PRO A 825 -22.93 -0.68 -27.06
C PRO A 825 -23.17 0.84 -26.96
N SER A 826 -24.33 1.28 -27.42
CA SER A 826 -24.85 2.63 -27.20
C SER A 826 -26.29 2.59 -26.69
N PHE A 827 -26.60 3.40 -25.68
CA PHE A 827 -27.94 3.52 -25.11
C PHE A 827 -28.39 4.99 -25.11
N THR A 828 -29.70 5.22 -25.21
CA THR A 828 -30.28 6.57 -25.25
C THR A 828 -31.26 6.78 -24.09
N TYR A 829 -30.83 7.55 -23.09
CA TYR A 829 -31.67 7.98 -21.98
C TYR A 829 -32.61 9.09 -22.45
N THR A 830 -33.92 8.83 -22.45
CA THR A 830 -34.93 9.73 -23.04
C THR A 830 -35.59 10.69 -22.05
N ALA A 831 -35.28 10.58 -20.75
CA ALA A 831 -35.81 11.42 -19.68
C ALA A 831 -34.70 11.84 -18.72
N ASN A 832 -34.87 13.00 -18.09
CA ASN A 832 -33.95 13.50 -17.07
C ASN A 832 -33.96 12.61 -15.81
N GLY A 833 -32.79 12.44 -15.20
CA GLY A 833 -32.56 11.61 -14.03
C GLY A 833 -31.09 11.19 -13.93
N THR A 834 -30.63 10.87 -12.73
CA THR A 834 -29.40 10.11 -12.50
C THR A 834 -29.68 8.62 -12.71
N TYR A 835 -28.86 7.95 -13.53
CA TYR A 835 -28.93 6.52 -13.81
C TYR A 835 -27.61 5.84 -13.45
N THR A 836 -27.65 4.55 -13.10
CA THR A 836 -26.46 3.74 -12.85
C THR A 836 -26.31 2.69 -13.94
N ALA A 837 -25.41 2.93 -14.90
CA ALA A 837 -25.08 1.94 -15.92
C ALA A 837 -24.14 0.89 -15.32
N LYS A 838 -24.51 -0.39 -15.42
CA LYS A 838 -23.78 -1.53 -14.85
C LYS A 838 -23.22 -2.43 -15.94
N LEU A 839 -21.95 -2.81 -15.82
CA LEU A 839 -21.31 -3.87 -16.59
C LEU A 839 -21.02 -5.06 -15.67
N THR A 840 -21.58 -6.22 -15.99
CA THR A 840 -21.15 -7.50 -15.45
C THR A 840 -20.31 -8.24 -16.48
N VAL A 841 -19.07 -8.60 -16.12
CA VAL A 841 -18.19 -9.47 -16.91
C VAL A 841 -18.20 -10.86 -16.27
N THR A 842 -18.54 -11.89 -17.05
CA THR A 842 -18.62 -13.29 -16.58
C THR A 842 -17.66 -14.18 -17.36
N ASP A 843 -16.84 -14.97 -16.68
CA ASP A 843 -15.91 -15.93 -17.29
C ASP A 843 -16.59 -17.27 -17.65
N SER A 844 -15.81 -18.23 -18.16
CA SER A 844 -16.30 -19.58 -18.46
C SER A 844 -16.31 -20.54 -17.25
N SER A 845 -15.80 -20.14 -16.08
CA SER A 845 -15.98 -20.88 -14.81
C SER A 845 -17.25 -20.49 -14.04
N GLY A 846 -17.88 -19.37 -14.40
CA GLY A 846 -19.10 -18.82 -13.79
C GLY A 846 -18.84 -17.74 -12.72
N LYS A 847 -17.62 -17.22 -12.65
CA LYS A 847 -17.22 -16.08 -11.82
C LYS A 847 -17.48 -14.76 -12.52
N THR A 848 -17.71 -13.72 -11.72
CA THR A 848 -18.13 -12.39 -12.18
C THR A 848 -17.30 -11.27 -11.56
N ALA A 849 -17.02 -10.23 -12.36
CA ALA A 849 -16.73 -8.89 -11.85
C ALA A 849 -17.82 -7.91 -12.32
N VAL A 850 -18.08 -6.89 -11.49
CA VAL A 850 -19.12 -5.88 -11.73
C VAL A 850 -18.50 -4.50 -11.51
N LEU A 851 -18.73 -3.59 -12.45
CA LEU A 851 -18.46 -2.17 -12.31
C LEU A 851 -19.72 -1.37 -12.66
N THR A 852 -19.80 -0.15 -12.14
CA THR A 852 -20.93 0.77 -12.40
C THR A 852 -20.44 2.17 -12.68
N LYS A 853 -21.06 2.87 -13.64
CA LYS A 853 -20.83 4.30 -13.89
C LYS A 853 -22.12 5.08 -13.75
N GLU A 854 -22.05 6.23 -13.08
CA GLU A 854 -23.17 7.16 -12.99
C GLU A 854 -23.33 7.94 -14.30
N ILE A 855 -24.58 8.10 -14.74
CA ILE A 855 -24.96 8.89 -15.91
C ILE A 855 -26.00 9.93 -15.49
N VAL A 856 -25.67 11.21 -15.55
CA VAL A 856 -26.53 12.32 -15.11
C VAL A 856 -27.23 12.96 -16.31
N VAL A 857 -28.54 12.76 -16.44
CA VAL A 857 -29.31 13.23 -17.60
C VAL A 857 -30.17 14.43 -17.23
N GLY A 858 -30.03 15.52 -17.97
CA GLY A 858 -30.72 16.79 -17.75
C GLY A 858 -29.81 17.92 -17.27
N ASN A 859 -28.61 17.60 -16.78
CA ASN A 859 -27.51 18.53 -16.54
C ASN A 859 -26.29 18.09 -17.36
N THR A 860 -25.47 19.01 -17.86
CA THR A 860 -24.20 18.69 -18.52
C THR A 860 -23.05 19.12 -17.61
N ALA A 861 -22.03 18.27 -17.41
CA ALA A 861 -20.87 18.68 -16.63
C ALA A 861 -20.15 19.89 -17.27
N PRO A 862 -19.80 20.93 -16.50
CA PRO A 862 -19.08 22.09 -17.01
C PRO A 862 -17.70 21.69 -17.55
N THR A 863 -17.25 22.35 -18.62
CA THR A 863 -15.88 22.19 -19.13
C THR A 863 -14.98 23.27 -18.53
N VAL A 864 -14.04 22.89 -17.67
CA VAL A 864 -13.04 23.77 -17.07
C VAL A 864 -11.69 23.52 -17.72
N THR A 865 -11.06 24.58 -18.25
CA THR A 865 -9.75 24.52 -18.92
C THR A 865 -8.84 25.64 -18.43
N VAL A 866 -7.68 25.29 -17.84
CA VAL A 866 -6.58 26.23 -17.64
C VAL A 866 -5.95 26.49 -19.00
N THR A 867 -6.07 27.72 -19.52
CA THR A 867 -5.56 28.14 -20.83
C THR A 867 -4.26 28.94 -20.74
N SER A 868 -3.98 29.51 -19.58
CA SER A 868 -2.67 30.02 -19.18
C SER A 868 -2.42 29.70 -17.71
N PRO A 869 -1.21 29.29 -17.29
CA PRO A 869 -0.11 28.84 -18.14
C PRO A 869 -0.49 27.59 -18.95
N VAL A 870 0.15 27.38 -20.10
CA VAL A 870 0.01 26.13 -20.86
C VAL A 870 0.78 25.03 -20.12
N SER A 871 0.22 23.82 -20.03
CA SER A 871 0.87 22.72 -19.32
C SER A 871 2.28 22.46 -19.89
N GLY A 872 3.28 22.39 -19.02
CA GLY A 872 4.71 22.32 -19.35
C GLY A 872 5.44 23.68 -19.46
N SER A 873 4.75 24.83 -19.32
CA SER A 873 5.40 26.15 -19.19
C SER A 873 6.20 26.27 -17.89
N PHE A 874 7.09 27.25 -17.80
CA PHE A 874 8.05 27.38 -16.70
C PHE A 874 7.68 28.46 -15.67
N PHE A 875 8.18 28.32 -14.44
CA PHE A 875 8.04 29.30 -13.34
C PHE A 875 9.20 29.23 -12.33
N THR A 876 9.36 30.26 -11.50
CA THR A 876 10.32 30.28 -10.38
C THR A 876 9.59 30.30 -9.04
N TRP A 877 10.11 29.56 -8.05
CA TRP A 877 9.63 29.61 -6.66
C TRP A 877 9.80 31.02 -6.07
N GLY A 878 8.78 31.48 -5.33
CA GLY A 878 8.72 32.83 -4.75
C GLY A 878 8.24 33.93 -5.71
N GLU A 879 8.00 33.61 -6.99
CA GLU A 879 7.33 34.50 -7.94
C GLU A 879 5.82 34.22 -7.97
N THR A 880 5.04 35.13 -8.58
CA THR A 880 3.60 34.94 -8.79
C THR A 880 3.32 34.38 -10.18
N VAL A 881 2.53 33.30 -10.25
CA VAL A 881 2.13 32.68 -11.52
C VAL A 881 0.81 33.28 -12.00
N PRO A 882 0.77 33.96 -13.17
CA PRO A 882 -0.46 34.45 -13.76
C PRO A 882 -1.26 33.32 -14.40
N PHE A 883 -2.55 33.21 -14.07
CA PHE A 883 -3.43 32.19 -14.62
C PHE A 883 -4.56 32.78 -15.46
N THR A 884 -5.10 31.95 -16.36
CA THR A 884 -6.36 32.19 -17.09
C THR A 884 -7.08 30.86 -17.23
N VAL A 885 -8.32 30.83 -16.78
CA VAL A 885 -9.23 29.70 -16.86
C VAL A 885 -10.37 30.08 -17.80
N THR A 886 -10.73 29.17 -18.69
CA THR A 886 -12.00 29.23 -19.43
C THR A 886 -12.92 28.17 -18.88
N VAL A 887 -14.12 28.57 -18.48
CA VAL A 887 -15.19 27.65 -18.11
C VAL A 887 -16.35 27.85 -19.07
N THR A 888 -16.91 26.75 -19.58
CA THR A 888 -18.14 26.77 -20.37
C THR A 888 -19.13 25.75 -19.85
N ASP A 889 -20.35 26.20 -19.62
CA ASP A 889 -21.48 25.38 -19.18
C ASP A 889 -22.66 25.56 -20.15
N PRO A 890 -23.32 24.48 -20.63
CA PRO A 890 -24.43 24.59 -21.58
C PRO A 890 -25.75 25.04 -20.96
N GLU A 891 -25.93 24.87 -19.65
CA GLU A 891 -27.17 25.11 -18.92
C GLU A 891 -27.15 26.47 -18.16
N ASP A 892 -26.02 26.85 -17.55
CA ASP A 892 -25.83 28.10 -16.78
C ASP A 892 -25.61 29.35 -17.67
N GLY A 893 -25.10 29.18 -18.89
CA GLY A 893 -24.81 30.27 -19.82
C GLY A 893 -23.47 30.97 -19.53
N PRO A 894 -23.40 32.33 -19.48
CA PRO A 894 -22.15 33.03 -19.17
C PRO A 894 -21.73 32.76 -17.72
N VAL A 895 -20.69 31.93 -17.55
CA VAL A 895 -20.19 31.50 -16.23
C VAL A 895 -19.79 32.68 -15.37
N ASP A 896 -20.30 32.71 -14.14
CA ASP A 896 -19.85 33.65 -13.12
C ASP A 896 -18.47 33.23 -12.59
N CYS A 897 -17.45 33.94 -13.05
CA CYS A 897 -16.05 33.73 -12.67
C CYS A 897 -15.80 33.81 -11.16
N SER A 898 -16.68 34.45 -10.37
CA SER A 898 -16.56 34.46 -8.90
C SER A 898 -16.72 33.08 -8.25
N ARG A 899 -17.28 32.10 -8.98
CA ARG A 899 -17.48 30.72 -8.53
C ARG A 899 -16.41 29.75 -9.04
N VAL A 900 -15.41 30.23 -9.78
CA VAL A 900 -14.28 29.43 -10.26
C VAL A 900 -13.18 29.51 -9.22
N THR A 901 -12.90 28.43 -8.51
CA THR A 901 -11.76 28.36 -7.58
C THR A 901 -10.51 27.98 -8.36
N VAL A 902 -9.38 28.62 -8.08
CA VAL A 902 -8.09 28.28 -8.67
C VAL A 902 -7.02 28.19 -7.58
N THR A 903 -6.30 27.08 -7.56
CA THR A 903 -5.34 26.72 -6.51
C THR A 903 -3.98 26.43 -7.14
N PHE A 904 -2.93 27.01 -6.57
CA PHE A 904 -1.56 26.58 -6.84
C PHE A 904 -1.23 25.34 -6.01
N VAL A 905 -0.54 24.41 -6.65
CA VAL A 905 -0.17 23.11 -6.08
C VAL A 905 1.34 22.97 -6.12
N LEU A 906 1.97 22.71 -4.98
CA LEU A 906 3.34 22.24 -4.93
C LEU A 906 3.33 20.74 -5.21
N GLY A 907 3.77 20.36 -6.41
CA GLY A 907 3.88 18.98 -6.85
C GLY A 907 5.26 18.41 -6.60
N HIS A 908 5.34 17.18 -6.07
CA HIS A 908 6.61 16.47 -5.94
C HIS A 908 6.50 14.96 -6.12
N ASP A 909 7.50 14.41 -6.83
CA ASP A 909 7.61 13.03 -7.29
C ASP A 909 6.36 12.51 -8.06
N SER A 910 5.24 12.16 -7.41
CA SER A 910 3.97 11.81 -8.09
C SER A 910 2.68 12.43 -7.52
N HIS A 911 2.72 13.09 -6.35
CA HIS A 911 1.57 13.74 -5.73
C HIS A 911 1.76 15.25 -5.59
N GLY A 912 0.78 15.96 -5.00
CA GLY A 912 0.91 17.39 -4.70
C GLY A 912 0.19 17.83 -3.44
N HIS A 913 0.56 19.01 -2.94
CA HIS A 913 -0.07 19.70 -1.81
C HIS A 913 -0.64 21.04 -2.30
N PRO A 914 -1.81 21.52 -1.81
CA PRO A 914 -2.20 22.91 -2.02
C PRO A 914 -1.21 23.83 -1.29
N ASP A 915 -1.07 25.06 -1.77
CA ASP A 915 -0.30 26.10 -1.05
C ASP A 915 -1.08 27.42 -0.99
N SER A 916 -1.43 27.97 -2.16
CA SER A 916 -2.28 29.16 -2.24
C SER A 916 -3.52 28.94 -3.10
N SER A 917 -4.63 29.57 -2.72
CA SER A 917 -5.86 29.59 -3.50
C SER A 917 -6.30 31.02 -3.85
N THR A 918 -7.26 31.12 -4.76
CA THR A 918 -8.07 32.31 -5.01
C THR A 918 -9.34 31.91 -5.79
N THR A 919 -10.18 32.88 -6.15
CA THR A 919 -11.29 32.68 -7.08
C THR A 919 -11.22 33.64 -8.26
N GLY A 920 -11.75 33.25 -9.42
CA GLY A 920 -11.73 34.05 -10.66
C GLY A 920 -11.34 33.24 -11.90
N CYS A 921 -11.72 33.75 -13.08
CA CYS A 921 -11.23 33.21 -14.36
C CYS A 921 -9.83 33.74 -14.74
N THR A 922 -9.34 34.79 -14.08
CA THR A 922 -8.03 35.42 -14.34
C THR A 922 -7.48 36.02 -13.07
N GLY A 923 -6.21 35.78 -12.76
CA GLY A 923 -5.56 36.30 -11.56
C GLY A 923 -4.09 35.90 -11.49
N THR A 924 -3.52 35.97 -10.30
CA THR A 924 -2.15 35.53 -10.00
C THR A 924 -2.13 34.75 -8.70
N LEU A 925 -1.52 33.58 -8.70
CA LEU A 925 -1.26 32.80 -7.50
C LEU A 925 0.16 33.09 -7.00
N ALA A 926 0.35 33.10 -5.68
CA ALA A 926 1.69 33.13 -5.10
C ALA A 926 2.28 31.73 -5.09
N THR A 927 3.59 31.61 -5.30
CA THR A 927 4.32 30.36 -5.07
C THR A 927 5.20 30.50 -3.82
N PRO A 928 5.40 29.43 -3.04
CA PRO A 928 6.17 29.51 -1.81
C PRO A 928 7.64 29.76 -2.16
N ALA A 929 8.26 30.74 -1.50
CA ALA A 929 9.65 31.13 -1.78
C ALA A 929 10.66 30.03 -1.38
N ASP A 930 10.26 29.22 -0.40
CA ASP A 930 10.90 28.00 0.09
C ASP A 930 10.40 26.72 -0.61
N GLY A 931 9.55 26.83 -1.66
CA GLY A 931 9.14 25.70 -2.49
C GLY A 931 10.32 24.99 -3.18
N GLY A 932 11.45 25.70 -3.36
CA GLY A 932 12.72 25.12 -3.81
C GLY A 932 13.48 24.32 -2.74
N ASP A 933 13.11 24.44 -1.47
CA ASP A 933 13.70 23.75 -0.32
C ASP A 933 12.86 22.53 0.17
N HIS A 934 11.71 22.26 -0.48
CA HIS A 934 10.94 21.02 -0.28
C HIS A 934 11.73 19.78 -0.73
N ALA A 935 11.34 18.58 -0.25
CA ALA A 935 12.07 17.31 -0.39
C ALA A 935 12.68 17.09 -1.79
N GLY A 936 13.99 17.29 -1.93
CA GLY A 936 14.70 17.26 -3.22
C GLY A 936 14.49 16.00 -4.06
N GLY A 937 13.53 16.07 -4.98
CA GLY A 937 13.15 15.04 -5.96
C GLY A 937 12.75 15.72 -7.27
N TYR A 938 11.79 15.15 -8.00
CA TYR A 938 11.13 15.87 -9.08
C TYR A 938 10.19 16.92 -8.48
N LEU A 939 10.48 18.21 -8.67
CA LEU A 939 9.70 19.34 -8.14
C LEU A 939 9.04 20.12 -9.28
N TYR A 940 7.73 20.33 -9.17
CA TYR A 940 6.91 21.03 -10.16
C TYR A 940 5.79 21.85 -9.50
N GLY A 941 5.14 22.71 -10.27
CA GLY A 941 3.94 23.45 -9.86
C GLY A 941 2.71 22.91 -10.58
N GLY A 942 1.53 23.04 -9.99
CA GLY A 942 0.25 22.76 -10.63
C GLY A 942 -0.69 23.94 -10.49
N ILE A 943 -1.42 24.26 -11.55
CA ILE A 943 -2.58 25.15 -11.49
C ILE A 943 -3.81 24.26 -11.59
N SER A 944 -4.57 24.17 -10.51
CA SER A 944 -5.81 23.38 -10.43
C SER A 944 -7.00 24.33 -10.35
N ALA A 945 -7.86 24.32 -11.36
CA ALA A 945 -9.07 25.14 -11.43
C ALA A 945 -10.31 24.27 -11.31
N SER A 946 -11.27 24.66 -10.48
CA SER A 946 -12.54 23.94 -10.32
C SER A 946 -13.75 24.86 -10.43
N TYR A 947 -14.86 24.30 -10.88
CA TYR A 947 -16.16 24.98 -10.96
C TYR A 947 -17.28 23.97 -10.78
N SER A 948 -18.25 24.32 -9.94
CA SER A 948 -19.55 23.64 -9.86
C SER A 948 -20.59 24.47 -10.61
N ASP A 949 -21.43 23.84 -11.43
CA ASP A 949 -22.58 24.47 -12.09
C ASP A 949 -23.72 24.85 -11.08
N LEU A 950 -24.91 25.25 -11.52
CA LEU A 950 -26.09 25.48 -10.66
C LEU A 950 -27.10 24.31 -10.62
N GLY A 951 -26.84 23.22 -11.34
CA GLY A 951 -27.73 22.08 -11.54
C GLY A 951 -28.72 22.29 -12.69
N GLY A 952 -28.64 21.40 -13.68
CA GLY A 952 -29.50 21.39 -14.86
C GLY A 952 -30.67 20.40 -14.78
N GLY A 953 -31.81 20.76 -15.38
CA GLY A 953 -32.89 19.81 -15.68
C GLY A 953 -33.52 19.07 -14.49
N GLY A 954 -33.33 19.57 -13.26
CA GLY A 954 -33.77 18.94 -12.01
C GLY A 954 -32.77 17.96 -11.38
N GLN A 955 -31.55 17.87 -11.91
CA GLN A 955 -30.44 17.12 -11.29
C GLN A 955 -29.63 18.02 -10.35
N ALA A 956 -28.78 17.41 -9.52
CA ALA A 956 -27.86 18.14 -8.64
C ALA A 956 -26.72 18.80 -9.44
N PRO A 957 -26.01 19.80 -8.85
CA PRO A 957 -24.87 20.41 -9.51
C PRO A 957 -23.71 19.45 -9.73
N ILE A 958 -23.02 19.57 -10.87
CA ILE A 958 -21.82 18.79 -11.17
C ILE A 958 -20.59 19.70 -11.00
N THR A 959 -19.51 19.16 -10.43
CA THR A 959 -18.22 19.84 -10.33
C THR A 959 -17.23 19.26 -11.34
N ALA A 960 -16.55 20.14 -12.08
CA ALA A 960 -15.45 19.75 -12.95
C ALA A 960 -14.14 20.43 -12.50
N VAL A 961 -13.01 19.78 -12.83
CA VAL A 961 -11.66 20.27 -12.53
C VAL A 961 -10.82 20.25 -13.81
N GLY A 962 -10.18 21.36 -14.12
CA GLY A 962 -9.20 21.51 -15.20
C GLY A 962 -7.84 21.87 -14.63
N GLN A 963 -6.77 21.26 -15.14
CA GLN A 963 -5.43 21.38 -14.54
C GLN A 963 -4.35 21.63 -15.59
N ALA A 964 -3.30 22.37 -15.20
CA ALA A 964 -2.05 22.48 -15.95
C ALA A 964 -0.86 22.28 -15.00
N ILE A 965 0.07 21.40 -15.36
CA ILE A 965 1.35 21.24 -14.66
C ILE A 965 2.33 22.26 -15.24
N ILE A 966 3.14 22.90 -14.42
CA ILE A 966 4.20 23.83 -14.81
C ILE A 966 5.51 23.43 -14.16
N GLN A 967 6.61 23.74 -14.84
CA GLN A 967 7.92 23.18 -14.59
C GLN A 967 8.88 24.20 -14.02
N THR A 968 9.87 23.75 -13.26
CA THR A 968 11.04 24.58 -12.99
C THR A 968 11.92 24.64 -14.26
N PRO A 969 12.52 25.80 -14.61
CA PRO A 969 13.35 25.96 -15.82
C PRO A 969 14.53 24.99 -15.94
N ARG A 970 14.99 24.38 -14.84
CA ARG A 970 16.09 23.41 -14.83
C ARG A 970 15.63 22.05 -14.31
N GLN A 971 15.46 21.12 -15.25
CA GLN A 971 15.12 19.73 -15.00
C GLN A 971 16.40 18.92 -14.76
N GLN A 972 16.53 18.29 -13.58
CA GLN A 972 17.65 17.38 -13.29
C GLN A 972 17.45 16.06 -14.05
N ALA A 973 18.50 15.51 -14.64
CA ALA A 973 18.38 14.36 -15.53
C ALA A 973 18.01 13.07 -14.79
N GLU A 974 18.45 12.93 -13.53
CA GLU A 974 18.09 11.84 -12.63
C GLU A 974 16.58 11.76 -12.38
N ASN A 975 15.86 12.89 -12.49
CA ASN A 975 14.43 13.03 -12.23
C ASN A 975 13.54 12.83 -13.48
N ALA A 976 14.12 12.50 -14.64
CA ALA A 976 13.36 12.25 -15.87
C ALA A 976 12.35 11.11 -15.68
N GLN A 977 11.07 11.37 -16.00
CA GLN A 977 9.96 10.42 -15.82
C GLN A 977 10.14 9.17 -16.69
N VAL A 978 10.76 9.32 -17.87
CA VAL A 978 11.24 8.18 -18.67
C VAL A 978 12.76 8.12 -18.62
N ARG A 979 13.30 6.94 -18.28
CA ARG A 979 14.73 6.59 -18.28
C ARG A 979 14.88 5.19 -18.89
N GLN A 980 15.41 5.09 -20.12
CA GLN A 980 15.65 3.79 -20.78
C GLN A 980 17.13 3.58 -21.07
N GLY A 981 17.68 2.45 -20.58
CA GLY A 981 19.07 2.00 -20.81
C GLY A 981 20.11 2.59 -19.86
N VAL A 982 19.74 3.64 -19.12
CA VAL A 982 20.66 4.49 -18.35
C VAL A 982 20.73 4.16 -16.86
N GLU A 983 21.81 4.58 -16.20
CA GLU A 983 22.03 4.52 -14.75
C GLU A 983 22.08 5.92 -14.12
N VAL A 984 21.84 6.05 -12.82
CA VAL A 984 22.02 7.31 -12.06
C VAL A 984 23.23 7.19 -11.14
N ALA A 985 24.06 8.23 -11.08
CA ALA A 985 25.28 8.28 -10.28
C ALA A 985 25.46 9.65 -9.60
N VAL A 986 26.24 9.71 -8.51
CA VAL A 986 26.51 10.95 -7.76
C VAL A 986 27.51 11.85 -8.51
N THR A 987 27.30 13.17 -8.46
CA THR A 987 28.21 14.19 -9.01
C THR A 987 28.58 15.26 -7.98
N GLY A 988 29.73 15.92 -8.20
CA GLY A 988 30.13 17.15 -7.53
C GLY A 988 29.99 18.40 -8.42
N ASP A 989 29.33 18.27 -9.57
CA ASP A 989 28.97 19.39 -10.45
C ASP A 989 27.73 20.14 -9.92
N THR A 990 27.48 21.35 -10.42
CA THR A 990 26.28 22.12 -10.01
C THR A 990 25.01 21.46 -10.55
N GLY A 991 24.04 21.15 -9.69
CA GLY A 991 22.81 20.40 -10.03
C GLY A 991 22.20 19.75 -8.80
N GLY A 992 21.36 18.71 -8.99
CA GLY A 992 20.73 17.91 -7.94
C GLY A 992 21.67 17.00 -7.13
N GLY A 993 22.99 17.07 -7.38
CA GLY A 993 23.99 16.20 -6.74
C GLY A 993 24.09 14.81 -7.37
N GLN A 994 23.26 14.49 -8.36
CA GLN A 994 23.37 13.29 -9.19
C GLN A 994 23.47 13.65 -10.68
N HIS A 995 23.60 12.64 -11.52
CA HIS A 995 23.57 12.73 -12.98
C HIS A 995 23.19 11.38 -13.58
N VAL A 996 22.70 11.39 -14.82
CA VAL A 996 22.50 10.19 -15.64
C VAL A 996 23.80 9.79 -16.32
N SER A 997 24.13 8.51 -16.26
CA SER A 997 25.33 7.89 -16.83
C SER A 997 24.99 6.57 -17.53
N GLY A 998 25.99 5.90 -18.10
CA GLY A 998 25.81 4.62 -18.83
C GLY A 998 25.20 4.74 -20.23
N ILE A 999 24.82 5.95 -20.65
CA ILE A 999 24.06 6.25 -21.88
C ILE A 999 24.70 5.65 -23.14
N ASP A 1000 23.99 4.74 -23.80
CA ASP A 1000 24.37 4.07 -25.06
C ASP A 1000 23.55 4.55 -26.28
N PRO A 1001 23.91 4.17 -27.52
CA PRO A 1001 23.21 4.63 -28.71
C PRO A 1001 21.79 4.05 -28.84
N GLY A 1002 20.78 4.91 -28.79
CA GLY A 1002 19.35 4.55 -28.77
C GLY A 1002 18.69 4.70 -27.40
N ASP A 1003 19.49 4.87 -26.34
CA ASP A 1003 18.99 5.22 -25.01
C ASP A 1003 18.37 6.61 -25.01
N HIS A 1004 17.46 6.83 -24.07
CA HIS A 1004 16.74 8.09 -23.98
C HIS A 1004 16.21 8.41 -22.60
N LEU A 1005 16.05 9.71 -22.39
CA LEU A 1005 15.34 10.33 -21.29
C LEU A 1005 14.06 10.99 -21.82
N ALA A 1006 13.05 11.20 -20.98
CA ALA A 1006 11.98 12.15 -21.31
C ALA A 1006 11.49 12.91 -20.09
N PHE A 1007 11.13 14.18 -20.34
CA PHE A 1007 10.47 15.07 -19.38
C PHE A 1007 9.03 15.32 -19.83
N ASP A 1008 8.08 15.31 -18.89
CA ASP A 1008 6.65 15.41 -19.19
C ASP A 1008 5.86 16.14 -18.10
N PRO A 1009 5.00 17.12 -18.43
CA PRO A 1009 4.93 17.85 -19.70
C PRO A 1009 6.01 18.93 -19.80
N ILE A 1010 6.40 19.27 -21.03
CA ILE A 1010 7.26 20.41 -21.39
C ILE A 1010 6.56 21.23 -22.48
N ASN A 1011 6.56 22.55 -22.32
CA ASN A 1011 6.13 23.50 -23.35
C ASN A 1011 7.35 24.24 -23.90
N LEU A 1012 7.60 24.11 -25.20
CA LEU A 1012 8.70 24.82 -25.87
C LEU A 1012 8.28 26.18 -26.47
N GLY A 1013 6.99 26.54 -26.42
CA GLY A 1013 6.53 27.84 -26.90
C GLY A 1013 7.02 28.99 -26.03
N GLY A 1014 7.87 29.85 -26.58
CA GLY A 1014 8.55 30.93 -25.87
C GLY A 1014 9.97 30.58 -25.41
N VAL A 1015 10.33 29.29 -25.38
CA VAL A 1015 11.72 28.85 -25.16
C VAL A 1015 12.54 29.19 -26.39
N SER A 1016 13.68 29.87 -26.20
CA SER A 1016 14.61 30.24 -27.27
C SER A 1016 15.79 29.27 -27.38
N THR A 1017 16.22 28.70 -26.24
CA THR A 1017 17.32 27.73 -26.18
C THR A 1017 17.09 26.66 -25.13
N VAL A 1018 17.56 25.44 -25.42
CA VAL A 1018 17.67 24.34 -24.46
C VAL A 1018 19.15 24.06 -24.23
N THR A 1019 19.58 24.09 -22.96
CA THR A 1019 20.98 23.89 -22.55
C THR A 1019 21.15 22.57 -21.82
N LEU A 1020 22.01 21.71 -22.35
CA LEU A 1020 22.34 20.41 -21.75
C LEU A 1020 23.68 20.50 -21.00
N ARG A 1021 23.69 20.09 -19.73
CA ARG A 1021 24.90 19.98 -18.90
C ARG A 1021 25.46 18.57 -18.96
N HIS A 1022 26.55 18.35 -19.69
CA HIS A 1022 27.08 17.01 -19.98
C HIS A 1022 28.58 16.88 -19.75
N SER A 1023 29.06 15.63 -19.59
CA SER A 1023 30.48 15.29 -19.55
C SER A 1023 30.75 13.96 -20.25
N GLY A 1024 32.03 13.66 -20.51
CA GLY A 1024 32.45 12.36 -21.03
C GLY A 1024 33.69 12.47 -21.90
N GLY A 1025 34.70 11.62 -21.65
CA GLY A 1025 35.91 11.56 -22.45
C GLY A 1025 37.20 11.64 -21.65
N SER A 1026 38.16 12.42 -22.13
CA SER A 1026 39.52 12.49 -21.64
C SER A 1026 40.22 13.76 -22.11
N ALA A 1027 41.29 14.17 -21.43
CA ALA A 1027 42.13 15.29 -21.85
C ALA A 1027 42.73 15.12 -23.27
N ALA A 1028 42.81 13.89 -23.81
CA ALA A 1028 43.29 13.62 -25.16
C ALA A 1028 42.20 13.74 -26.24
N THR A 1029 40.91 13.70 -25.86
CA THR A 1029 39.75 13.79 -26.76
C THR A 1029 38.97 15.09 -26.60
N ALA A 1030 39.31 15.93 -25.62
CA ALA A 1030 38.55 17.13 -25.29
C ALA A 1030 38.32 18.05 -26.51
N GLY A 1031 37.06 18.36 -26.81
CA GLY A 1031 36.65 19.18 -27.96
C GLY A 1031 36.34 18.42 -29.25
N THR A 1032 36.60 17.11 -29.35
CA THR A 1032 36.14 16.31 -30.52
C THR A 1032 34.66 15.93 -30.38
N PRO A 1033 33.90 15.75 -31.48
CA PRO A 1033 32.57 15.16 -31.43
C PRO A 1033 32.57 13.82 -30.67
N ARG A 1034 31.56 13.60 -29.82
CA ARG A 1034 31.43 12.39 -28.99
C ARG A 1034 30.06 11.73 -29.11
N ALA A 1035 28.99 12.52 -29.11
CA ALA A 1035 27.63 12.05 -29.32
C ALA A 1035 26.78 13.14 -29.97
N THR A 1036 25.59 12.77 -30.42
CA THR A 1036 24.50 13.70 -30.72
C THR A 1036 23.30 13.35 -29.86
N VAL A 1037 22.56 14.36 -29.41
CA VAL A 1037 21.25 14.17 -28.75
C VAL A 1037 20.19 14.88 -29.58
N GLU A 1038 19.16 14.12 -29.95
CA GLU A 1038 17.99 14.62 -30.66
C GLU A 1038 16.90 14.93 -29.65
N LEU A 1039 16.41 16.17 -29.68
CA LEU A 1039 15.24 16.59 -28.91
C LEU A 1039 14.01 16.25 -29.77
N ARG A 1040 13.15 15.36 -29.27
CA ARG A 1040 12.00 14.81 -30.01
C ARG A 1040 10.71 14.94 -29.23
N LEU A 1041 9.61 15.29 -29.90
CA LEU A 1041 8.30 15.38 -29.26
C LEU A 1041 7.57 14.04 -29.24
N ASP A 1042 6.90 13.76 -28.13
CA ASP A 1042 5.84 12.77 -27.88
C ASP A 1042 6.24 11.28 -28.00
N SER A 1043 7.35 10.95 -28.67
CA SER A 1043 7.94 9.60 -28.66
C SER A 1043 9.45 9.61 -29.01
N PRO A 1044 10.22 8.56 -28.69
CA PRO A 1044 11.63 8.44 -29.08
C PRO A 1044 11.86 8.44 -30.60
N THR A 1045 10.81 8.17 -31.39
CA THR A 1045 10.82 8.21 -32.86
C THR A 1045 10.09 9.43 -33.43
N GLY A 1046 9.60 10.33 -32.58
CA GLY A 1046 8.77 11.47 -32.95
C GLY A 1046 9.53 12.62 -33.62
N PRO A 1047 8.84 13.73 -33.97
CA PRO A 1047 9.43 14.85 -34.68
C PRO A 1047 10.65 15.43 -33.94
N VAL A 1048 11.78 15.57 -34.63
CA VAL A 1048 12.98 16.24 -34.10
C VAL A 1048 12.76 17.75 -34.15
N VAL A 1049 12.85 18.41 -32.99
CA VAL A 1049 12.75 19.88 -32.87
C VAL A 1049 14.11 20.55 -32.76
N ALA A 1050 15.12 19.84 -32.26
CA ALA A 1050 16.51 20.29 -32.22
C ALA A 1050 17.48 19.10 -32.16
N THR A 1051 18.75 19.34 -32.49
CA THR A 1051 19.83 18.35 -32.34
C THR A 1051 21.07 19.03 -31.80
N ALA A 1052 21.52 18.63 -30.60
CA ALA A 1052 22.75 19.14 -30.01
C ALA A 1052 23.92 18.18 -30.28
N ALA A 1053 25.03 18.73 -30.79
CA ALA A 1053 26.28 18.00 -30.96
C ALA A 1053 27.10 18.08 -29.67
N LEU A 1054 27.25 16.94 -28.99
CA LEU A 1054 27.95 16.83 -27.71
C LEU A 1054 29.42 16.48 -27.96
N ASN A 1055 30.30 17.44 -27.72
CA ASN A 1055 31.75 17.25 -27.80
C ASN A 1055 32.29 16.63 -26.51
N ALA A 1056 33.32 15.77 -26.62
CA ALA A 1056 33.99 15.18 -25.48
C ALA A 1056 34.58 16.25 -24.56
N THR A 1057 34.50 16.02 -23.26
CA THR A 1057 35.15 16.85 -22.24
C THR A 1057 36.48 16.21 -21.79
N THR A 1058 37.17 16.84 -20.83
CA THR A 1058 38.46 16.37 -20.31
C THR A 1058 38.35 15.12 -19.41
N GLY A 1059 37.14 14.69 -19.04
CA GLY A 1059 36.87 13.49 -18.25
C GLY A 1059 35.40 13.37 -17.84
N ASN A 1060 34.97 12.19 -17.38
CA ASN A 1060 33.57 11.86 -17.05
C ASN A 1060 32.99 12.59 -15.80
N SER A 1061 33.75 13.51 -15.20
CA SER A 1061 33.31 14.41 -14.13
C SER A 1061 33.63 15.89 -14.45
N ALA A 1062 34.17 16.16 -15.64
CA ALA A 1062 34.44 17.51 -16.12
C ALA A 1062 33.26 17.95 -17.00
N PHE A 1063 32.24 18.52 -16.38
CA PHE A 1063 31.01 18.92 -17.07
C PHE A 1063 31.15 20.25 -17.80
N THR A 1064 30.54 20.32 -18.98
CA THR A 1064 30.36 21.51 -19.80
C THR A 1064 28.88 21.68 -20.14
N SER A 1065 28.51 22.85 -20.64
CA SER A 1065 27.14 23.13 -21.07
C SER A 1065 27.10 23.28 -22.60
N THR A 1066 26.03 22.83 -23.23
CA THR A 1066 25.82 22.95 -24.69
C THR A 1066 24.38 23.37 -24.95
N ALA A 1067 24.22 24.62 -25.39
CA ALA A 1067 22.94 25.18 -25.78
C ALA A 1067 22.64 24.84 -27.26
N VAL A 1068 21.39 24.50 -27.53
CA VAL A 1068 20.83 24.37 -28.88
C VAL A 1068 19.61 25.30 -28.99
N PRO A 1069 19.47 26.08 -30.08
CA PRO A 1069 18.27 26.88 -30.28
C PRO A 1069 17.06 25.97 -30.53
N VAL A 1070 15.92 26.42 -30.04
CA VAL A 1070 14.60 25.84 -30.34
C VAL A 1070 13.67 26.96 -30.80
N ASP A 1071 12.71 26.61 -31.66
CA ASP A 1071 11.63 27.47 -32.12
C ASP A 1071 10.45 26.54 -32.38
N GLN A 1072 9.45 26.57 -31.49
CA GLN A 1072 8.27 25.70 -31.51
C GLN A 1072 7.03 26.49 -31.07
N PRO A 1073 5.81 26.12 -31.53
CA PRO A 1073 4.58 26.68 -31.02
C PRO A 1073 4.35 26.28 -29.56
N ALA A 1074 3.51 27.03 -28.85
CA ALA A 1074 3.09 26.66 -27.50
C ALA A 1074 2.19 25.41 -27.52
N GLY A 1075 2.50 24.45 -26.65
CA GLY A 1075 1.79 23.18 -26.52
C GLY A 1075 2.46 22.28 -25.48
N ALA A 1076 1.66 21.47 -24.80
CA ALA A 1076 2.15 20.49 -23.83
C ALA A 1076 2.65 19.24 -24.56
N HIS A 1077 3.93 18.89 -24.40
CA HIS A 1077 4.57 17.75 -25.05
C HIS A 1077 5.41 16.93 -24.08
N ARG A 1078 5.53 15.63 -24.34
CA ARG A 1078 6.57 14.80 -23.71
C ARG A 1078 7.86 14.97 -24.48
N LEU A 1079 8.85 15.66 -23.92
CA LEU A 1079 10.12 15.94 -24.59
C LEU A 1079 11.14 14.83 -24.35
N TYR A 1080 11.40 14.03 -25.38
CA TYR A 1080 12.42 12.99 -25.39
C TYR A 1080 13.80 13.57 -25.77
N LEU A 1081 14.84 13.11 -25.07
CA LEU A 1081 16.25 13.29 -25.41
C LEU A 1081 16.80 11.94 -25.85
N VAL A 1082 17.02 11.74 -27.15
CA VAL A 1082 17.47 10.47 -27.73
C VAL A 1082 18.94 10.55 -28.12
N PHE A 1083 19.76 9.67 -27.55
CA PHE A 1083 21.22 9.72 -27.70
C PHE A 1083 21.71 8.85 -28.86
N THR A 1084 22.64 9.37 -29.65
CA THR A 1084 23.13 8.76 -30.88
C THR A 1084 24.65 8.87 -31.01
N ALA A 1085 25.28 7.81 -31.55
CA ALA A 1085 26.70 7.77 -31.80
C ALA A 1085 27.10 8.62 -33.03
N VAL A 1086 28.26 9.28 -32.96
CA VAL A 1086 28.85 10.03 -34.07
C VAL A 1086 30.11 9.35 -34.60
N SER A 1087 30.45 9.57 -35.87
CA SER A 1087 31.67 9.02 -36.47
C SER A 1087 32.92 9.53 -35.74
N GLY A 1088 33.72 8.60 -35.21
CA GLY A 1088 34.89 8.90 -34.36
C GLY A 1088 34.60 9.05 -32.86
N GLY A 1089 33.33 9.04 -32.46
CA GLY A 1089 32.92 8.89 -31.06
C GLY A 1089 33.04 7.44 -30.56
N PRO A 1090 32.78 7.19 -29.27
CA PRO A 1090 32.66 5.84 -28.72
C PRO A 1090 31.39 5.13 -29.21
N THR A 1091 31.37 3.80 -29.12
CA THR A 1091 30.21 2.97 -29.45
C THR A 1091 29.28 2.73 -28.24
N SER A 1092 29.75 3.01 -27.03
CA SER A 1092 29.03 2.89 -25.76
C SER A 1092 29.59 3.87 -24.72
N GLY A 1093 28.83 4.21 -23.68
CA GLY A 1093 29.15 5.26 -22.72
C GLY A 1093 29.29 6.63 -23.40
N LEU A 1094 28.30 7.00 -24.22
CA LEU A 1094 28.27 8.19 -25.06
C LEU A 1094 28.56 9.46 -24.27
N VAL A 1095 27.75 9.78 -23.26
CA VAL A 1095 27.93 10.94 -22.37
C VAL A 1095 27.33 10.64 -20.99
N ASN A 1096 27.68 11.47 -20.01
CA ASN A 1096 26.93 11.67 -18.77
C ASN A 1096 26.12 12.97 -18.90
N LEU A 1097 24.86 13.00 -18.45
CA LEU A 1097 24.01 14.21 -18.43
C LEU A 1097 23.61 14.53 -16.99
N ASN A 1098 23.87 15.76 -16.53
CA ASN A 1098 23.52 16.26 -15.20
C ASN A 1098 22.11 16.90 -15.22
N TRP A 1099 21.90 17.93 -16.04
CA TRP A 1099 20.60 18.60 -16.17
C TRP A 1099 20.33 19.16 -17.56
N VAL A 1100 19.06 19.51 -17.79
CA VAL A 1100 18.54 20.23 -18.95
C VAL A 1100 17.91 21.54 -18.46
N GLU A 1101 18.28 22.65 -19.08
CA GLU A 1101 17.79 23.98 -18.73
C GLU A 1101 17.12 24.66 -19.93
N PHE A 1102 15.91 25.14 -19.73
CA PHE A 1102 15.08 25.81 -20.72
C PHE A 1102 15.18 27.31 -20.47
N THR A 1103 15.41 28.10 -21.52
CA THR A 1103 15.56 29.56 -21.41
C THR A 1103 14.61 30.24 -22.37
N GLU A 1104 13.69 31.03 -21.82
CA GLU A 1104 12.73 31.84 -22.58
C GLU A 1104 13.42 33.01 -23.32
N GLY A 1105 12.76 33.57 -24.35
CA GLY A 1105 13.35 34.49 -25.34
C GLY A 1105 13.02 35.98 -25.21
#